data_AF-A0A8T6RUG8-F1
#
_entry.id   AF-A0A8T6RUG8-F1
#
_cell.length_a   1.000
_cell.length_b   1.000
_cell.length_c   1.000
_cell.angle_alpha   90.00
_cell.angle_beta   90.00
_cell.angle_gamma   90.00
#
_symmetry.space_group_name_H-M   'P 1'
#
loop_
_entity.id
_entity.type
_entity.pdbx_description
1 polymer ?
#
loop_
_entity_poly.entity_id
_entity_poly.type
_entity_poly.pdbx_seq_one_letter_code
_entity_poly.pdbx_strand_id
1 'polypeptide(L)'
;MSDNHNVLPLTGMSGFLASALNYVKNTSKIKNQLKKKNLNIKVALIAPDLPNGALLNFKDHKVELEPIGEADWENPNKWEVKIEGPAKVFFDYFMGRLGAVRPILFRKLTTTPYPMGALKLLKILWFIKVCIQVYSNNTSQSEAMFYKFYNHGTKIRVDEKETGKKGYQGKILWVNLSKNKITEEIPEPNVYRNYLGGYGLGAYYIYNRIKPKCDPLGPDNILGFCPGLLTGTMAPFTGRYMVCGKSPLTGGWGDANSGGKFGPAIKKAGYDAIFVTGTSEKPVYLCINENKQELLDASELWGKTTRETQEILQEKHGNCDVASIGPGGEKKSLIAGIVNDSTRLAARSGLGAVMGAKKIKAICVIGKKKIEVSDKSRMIELAKSYTKQINDYKNNLVISYVVGLAPGFAGILRIFKIHYSSFKWVKLYTQFLAQIGTPFFLKLLTNVGDAPVRNYSGVAHKEFSGKRAKKLDGKYLRKYYSGSVGCFACPVRCGAMLTIPELNINNVSRPEFETIAAFGGLLLNDDLKSIIHINEYLDLQGLDTISCGGIVAYVLECVEKGLLKKEDFKCQDYPDGFIPQWNDSKYLLTLCKLIATREGIGDILADGVRKASEKIKFSEECAIHSRGQELPMHDGRLTKGLLLTYVTDPSPGRHTAGGVDYFLVGAGNAFLKGFKLKNSKKDEKKGKIQAEAVKFTQSFNSCGLCLFSEWVGTYPLLEMIKAFAGWDLSVDDFLKIGWRIQTLRQMFNARDGEIKHEITKRAIGDPPLEKGPLKGKKIDVEKMAKAYYATIGFSESGVPTETTLKNLELDFCIKDLPNCTGRPNLIINESIKA
;
A
#
# COMPACT_ATOMS: atom_id res chain seq x y z
N MET A 1 82.55 -18.33 -0.84
CA MET A 1 81.34 -17.50 -0.93
C MET A 1 80.25 -18.39 -1.55
N SER A 2 79.69 -19.33 -0.78
CA SER A 2 78.57 -19.22 0.20
C SER A 2 77.24 -18.92 -0.51
N ASP A 3 76.38 -19.90 -0.82
CA ASP A 3 75.63 -20.91 -0.05
C ASP A 3 74.22 -20.50 0.40
N ASN A 4 73.31 -21.41 0.02
CA ASN A 4 71.87 -21.54 0.18
C ASN A 4 71.30 -21.57 1.62
N HIS A 5 69.97 -21.39 1.64
CA HIS A 5 68.93 -22.07 2.44
C HIS A 5 68.15 -21.33 3.54
N ASN A 6 66.83 -21.33 3.29
CA ASN A 6 65.64 -21.22 4.15
C ASN A 6 65.76 -21.78 5.57
N VAL A 7 65.32 -21.01 6.58
CA VAL A 7 64.50 -21.46 7.72
C VAL A 7 63.68 -20.28 8.25
N LEU A 8 62.34 -20.42 8.38
CA LEU A 8 61.48 -19.57 9.22
C LEU A 8 60.74 -20.50 10.21
N PRO A 9 60.63 -20.14 11.51
CA PRO A 9 60.31 -21.09 12.57
C PRO A 9 58.81 -21.39 12.73
N LEU A 10 58.52 -22.66 13.03
CA LEU A 10 57.25 -23.19 13.50
C LEU A 10 56.98 -22.73 14.95
N THR A 11 56.12 -21.73 15.13
CA THR A 11 55.56 -21.36 16.46
C THR A 11 54.02 -21.34 16.50
N GLY A 12 53.33 -21.86 15.47
CA GLY A 12 51.86 -21.81 15.37
C GLY A 12 51.08 -23.00 15.96
N MET A 13 51.70 -24.16 16.18
CA MET A 13 50.97 -25.39 16.55
C MET A 13 50.68 -25.56 18.05
N SER A 14 51.49 -24.96 18.94
CA SER A 14 51.30 -25.09 20.39
C SER A 14 50.09 -24.30 20.91
N GLY A 15 49.80 -23.13 20.35
CA GLY A 15 48.64 -22.31 20.73
C GLY A 15 47.29 -22.91 20.32
N PHE A 16 47.26 -23.68 19.23
CA PHE A 16 46.02 -24.29 18.70
C PHE A 16 45.55 -25.48 19.56
N LEU A 17 46.49 -26.32 20.02
CA LEU A 17 46.21 -27.45 20.91
C LEU A 17 45.77 -27.00 22.31
N ALA A 18 46.35 -25.91 22.84
CA ALA A 18 45.95 -25.34 24.12
C ALA A 18 44.51 -24.77 24.11
N SER A 19 44.08 -24.17 23.00
CA SER A 19 42.71 -23.66 22.82
C SER A 19 41.67 -24.78 22.72
N ALA A 20 42.01 -25.89 22.05
CA ALA A 20 41.12 -27.03 21.91
C ALA A 20 40.85 -27.73 23.26
N LEU A 21 41.88 -27.92 24.08
CA LEU A 21 41.76 -28.54 25.41
C LEU A 21 40.94 -27.68 26.39
N ASN A 22 41.04 -26.35 26.30
CA ASN A 22 40.26 -25.43 27.15
C ASN A 22 38.77 -25.39 26.74
N TYR A 23 38.45 -25.64 25.47
CA TYR A 23 37.08 -25.66 24.96
C TYR A 23 36.30 -26.93 25.36
N VAL A 24 36.99 -28.07 25.46
CA VAL A 24 36.43 -29.34 25.96
C VAL A 24 36.06 -29.26 27.46
N LYS A 25 36.82 -28.49 28.26
CA LYS A 25 36.49 -28.26 29.68
C LYS A 25 35.23 -27.39 29.90
N ASN A 26 34.86 -26.54 28.94
CA ASN A 26 33.69 -25.66 29.07
C ASN A 26 32.37 -26.29 28.57
N THR A 27 32.45 -27.29 27.69
CA THR A 27 31.28 -27.98 27.12
C THR A 27 30.54 -28.84 28.15
N SER A 28 31.23 -29.35 29.18
CA SER A 28 30.63 -30.05 30.32
C SER A 28 29.79 -29.11 31.21
N LYS A 29 30.21 -27.86 31.38
CA LYS A 29 29.48 -26.80 32.11
C LYS A 29 28.19 -26.39 31.40
N ILE A 30 28.22 -26.31 30.07
CA ILE A 30 27.07 -25.93 29.22
C ILE A 30 26.01 -27.04 29.20
N LYS A 31 26.42 -28.32 29.13
CA LYS A 31 25.49 -29.47 29.24
C LYS A 31 24.69 -29.46 30.55
N ASN A 32 25.31 -29.10 31.68
CA ASN A 32 24.63 -29.00 32.97
C ASN A 32 23.66 -27.81 33.08
N GLN A 33 23.91 -26.70 32.37
CA GLN A 33 22.97 -25.57 32.33
C GLN A 33 21.74 -25.83 31.44
N LEU A 34 21.91 -26.58 30.35
CA LEU A 34 20.81 -26.93 29.43
C LEU A 34 19.84 -27.95 30.04
N LYS A 35 20.34 -28.91 30.85
CA LYS A 35 19.49 -29.83 31.62
C LYS A 35 18.59 -29.12 32.64
N LYS A 36 19.01 -27.99 33.21
CA LYS A 36 18.21 -27.20 34.16
C LYS A 36 17.08 -26.39 33.53
N LYS A 37 17.02 -26.22 32.20
CA LYS A 37 16.07 -25.31 31.51
C LYS A 37 14.95 -25.99 30.72
N ASN A 38 14.85 -27.32 30.71
CA ASN A 38 13.73 -28.09 30.13
C ASN A 38 13.30 -27.66 28.69
N LEU A 39 14.26 -27.31 27.83
CA LEU A 39 14.00 -26.91 26.44
C LEU A 39 14.16 -28.11 25.48
N ASN A 40 13.07 -28.47 24.79
CA ASN A 40 13.08 -29.41 23.67
C ASN A 40 12.96 -28.63 22.35
N ILE A 41 13.98 -28.70 21.49
CA ILE A 41 13.99 -28.08 20.15
C ILE A 41 14.06 -29.22 19.11
N LYS A 42 13.15 -29.23 18.14
CA LYS A 42 13.21 -30.09 16.94
C LYS A 42 13.53 -29.22 15.72
N VAL A 43 14.52 -29.62 14.93
CA VAL A 43 14.86 -29.02 13.64
C VAL A 43 14.71 -30.10 12.57
N ALA A 44 14.01 -29.81 11.47
CA ALA A 44 13.88 -30.69 10.32
C ALA A 44 14.49 -30.03 9.08
N LEU A 45 15.30 -30.76 8.33
CA LEU A 45 15.84 -30.37 7.02
C LEU A 45 15.21 -31.28 5.96
N ILE A 46 14.60 -30.70 4.93
CA ILE A 46 14.05 -31.44 3.78
C ILE A 46 14.97 -31.19 2.58
N ALA A 47 15.58 -32.24 2.05
CA ALA A 47 16.41 -32.18 0.83
C ALA A 47 15.53 -32.47 -0.41
N PRO A 48 15.62 -31.70 -1.52
CA PRO A 48 14.64 -31.78 -2.61
C PRO A 48 14.70 -33.03 -3.50
N ASP A 49 15.78 -33.81 -3.44
CA ASP A 49 16.08 -34.83 -4.47
C ASP A 49 16.09 -36.28 -3.94
N LEU A 50 15.48 -36.54 -2.78
CA LEU A 50 15.28 -37.91 -2.28
C LEU A 50 13.88 -38.42 -2.65
N PRO A 51 13.73 -39.61 -3.25
CA PRO A 51 12.42 -40.22 -3.43
C PRO A 51 11.82 -40.48 -2.03
N ASN A 52 10.62 -39.94 -1.79
CA ASN A 52 9.87 -40.07 -0.54
C ASN A 52 10.43 -39.32 0.69
N GLY A 53 10.48 -37.98 0.63
CA GLY A 53 10.27 -37.09 1.79
C GLY A 53 10.80 -37.57 3.14
N ALA A 54 12.06 -37.96 3.23
CA ALA A 54 12.63 -38.54 4.45
C ALA A 54 12.86 -37.43 5.50
N LEU A 55 12.19 -37.56 6.64
CA LEU A 55 12.45 -36.78 7.86
C LEU A 55 13.81 -37.22 8.45
N LEU A 56 14.81 -36.34 8.41
CA LEU A 56 16.09 -36.55 9.09
C LEU A 56 15.95 -36.21 10.58
N ASN A 57 15.98 -37.24 11.43
CA ASN A 57 15.99 -37.10 12.88
C ASN A 57 17.44 -37.02 13.39
N PHE A 58 17.84 -35.89 13.97
CA PHE A 58 19.23 -35.58 14.36
C PHE A 58 19.71 -36.27 15.65
N LYS A 59 19.06 -37.35 16.09
CA LYS A 59 19.38 -37.99 17.38
C LYS A 59 20.54 -38.99 17.34
N ASP A 60 20.89 -39.54 16.17
CA ASP A 60 21.76 -40.72 16.07
C ASP A 60 22.95 -40.52 15.12
N HIS A 61 23.70 -39.42 15.29
CA HIS A 61 24.94 -39.20 14.55
C HIS A 61 26.15 -39.74 15.34
N LYS A 62 26.87 -40.72 14.77
CA LYS A 62 28.18 -41.17 15.24
C LYS A 62 29.24 -40.89 14.18
N VAL A 63 30.27 -40.15 14.58
CA VAL A 63 31.52 -39.98 13.83
C VAL A 63 32.62 -40.47 14.75
N GLU A 64 33.23 -41.59 14.41
CA GLU A 64 34.27 -42.25 15.20
C GLU A 64 35.59 -42.26 14.40
N LEU A 65 36.70 -42.00 15.11
CA LEU A 65 38.05 -42.07 14.55
C LEU A 65 38.69 -43.37 15.02
N GLU A 66 38.91 -44.30 14.10
CA GLU A 66 39.59 -45.55 14.40
C GLU A 66 41.03 -45.48 13.90
N PRO A 67 42.02 -45.87 14.73
CA PRO A 67 43.40 -45.92 14.29
C PRO A 67 43.62 -47.11 13.34
N ILE A 68 44.34 -46.88 12.25
CA ILE A 68 44.84 -47.90 11.33
C ILE A 68 46.20 -48.36 11.88
N GLY A 69 46.19 -49.41 12.70
CA GLY A 69 47.36 -49.91 13.43
C GLY A 69 47.57 -49.19 14.78
N GLU A 70 48.82 -49.03 15.23
CA GLU A 70 49.11 -48.29 16.47
C GLU A 70 48.68 -46.82 16.35
N ALA A 71 47.94 -46.36 17.35
CA ALA A 71 47.40 -45.01 17.44
C ALA A 71 48.53 -43.97 17.48
N ASP A 72 48.65 -43.23 16.39
CA ASP A 72 49.70 -42.21 16.20
C ASP A 72 49.03 -40.88 15.83
N TRP A 73 48.80 -40.05 16.85
CA TRP A 73 48.10 -38.77 16.71
C TRP A 73 48.86 -37.73 15.89
N GLU A 74 50.14 -37.97 15.60
CA GLU A 74 50.96 -37.09 14.76
C GLU A 74 50.90 -37.47 13.29
N ASN A 75 50.50 -38.70 12.96
CA ASN A 75 50.38 -39.17 11.59
C ASN A 75 48.91 -39.30 11.13
N PRO A 76 48.38 -38.31 10.38
CA PRO A 76 46.98 -38.30 9.96
C PRO A 76 46.59 -39.42 8.99
N ASN A 77 47.56 -40.12 8.39
CA ASN A 77 47.30 -41.27 7.52
C ASN A 77 47.00 -42.56 8.30
N LYS A 78 47.22 -42.58 9.62
CA LYS A 78 46.95 -43.71 10.52
C LYS A 78 45.58 -43.63 11.19
N TRP A 79 44.67 -42.80 10.70
CA TRP A 79 43.32 -42.68 11.27
C TRP A 79 42.28 -42.84 10.16
N GLU A 80 41.27 -43.66 10.42
CA GLU A 80 40.09 -43.86 9.58
C GLU A 80 38.89 -43.18 10.24
N VAL A 81 38.07 -42.48 9.44
CA VAL A 81 36.85 -41.82 9.93
C VAL A 81 35.66 -42.70 9.56
N LYS A 82 35.02 -43.31 10.55
CA LYS A 82 33.74 -43.98 10.38
C LYS A 82 32.60 -43.01 10.61
N ILE A 83 31.79 -42.81 9.57
CA ILE A 83 30.59 -41.98 9.62
C ILE A 83 29.40 -42.92 9.41
N GLU A 84 28.54 -43.02 10.43
CA GLU A 84 27.36 -43.87 10.40
C GLU A 84 26.06 -43.06 10.36
N GLY A 85 24.99 -43.71 9.91
CA GLY A 85 23.66 -43.12 9.86
C GLY A 85 23.50 -42.03 8.78
N PRO A 86 22.50 -41.14 8.93
CA PRO A 86 22.12 -40.21 7.87
C PRO A 86 23.17 -39.15 7.50
N ALA A 87 24.22 -38.99 8.33
CA ALA A 87 25.36 -38.11 8.04
C ALA A 87 26.22 -38.63 6.89
N LYS A 88 26.26 -39.96 6.68
CA LYS A 88 26.99 -40.59 5.57
C LYS A 88 26.45 -40.16 4.21
N VAL A 89 25.13 -40.05 4.09
CA VAL A 89 24.45 -39.62 2.84
C VAL A 89 24.85 -38.18 2.45
N PHE A 90 24.96 -37.29 3.44
CA PHE A 90 25.36 -35.90 3.20
C PHE A 90 26.86 -35.78 2.89
N PHE A 91 27.70 -36.56 3.59
CA PHE A 91 29.14 -36.63 3.34
C PHE A 91 29.45 -37.16 1.94
N ASP A 92 28.79 -38.26 1.54
CA ASP A 92 28.95 -38.88 0.21
C ASP A 92 28.47 -37.94 -0.91
N TYR A 93 27.35 -37.23 -0.71
CA TYR A 93 26.85 -36.23 -1.65
C TYR A 93 27.83 -35.04 -1.82
N PHE A 94 28.39 -34.54 -0.72
CA PHE A 94 29.36 -33.44 -0.73
C PHE A 94 30.68 -33.84 -1.39
N MET A 95 31.19 -35.04 -1.08
CA MET A 95 32.41 -35.57 -1.68
C MET A 95 32.22 -35.92 -3.17
N GLY A 96 31.03 -36.40 -3.55
CA GLY A 96 30.66 -36.66 -4.94
C GLY A 96 30.63 -35.40 -5.82
N ARG A 97 30.11 -34.27 -5.31
CA ARG A 97 30.15 -32.99 -6.05
C ARG A 97 31.54 -32.38 -6.14
N LEU A 98 32.42 -32.61 -5.16
CA LEU A 98 33.82 -32.17 -5.23
C LEU A 98 34.63 -32.94 -6.29
N GLY A 99 34.26 -34.19 -6.57
CA GLY A 99 34.83 -34.97 -7.68
C GLY A 99 34.43 -34.48 -9.07
N ALA A 100 33.42 -33.60 -9.19
CA ALA A 100 32.90 -33.11 -10.47
C ALA A 100 33.53 -31.80 -10.96
N VAL A 101 34.49 -31.21 -10.23
CA VAL A 101 35.21 -30.00 -10.68
C VAL A 101 36.49 -30.39 -11.43
N ARG A 102 36.29 -30.58 -12.75
CA ARG A 102 37.22 -30.82 -13.88
C ARG A 102 37.74 -32.25 -14.14
N PRO A 103 37.52 -32.78 -15.36
CA PRO A 103 38.14 -34.00 -15.87
C PRO A 103 39.46 -33.67 -16.59
N ILE A 104 40.52 -34.45 -16.35
CA ILE A 104 41.60 -34.85 -17.27
C ILE A 104 42.61 -35.64 -16.43
N LEU A 105 42.91 -36.88 -16.87
CA LEU A 105 43.72 -37.92 -16.23
C LEU A 105 43.16 -38.47 -14.91
N PHE A 106 42.44 -39.59 -14.99
CA PHE A 106 42.88 -40.88 -14.42
C PHE A 106 41.80 -41.92 -14.73
N ARG A 107 42.05 -42.73 -15.76
CA ARG A 107 41.30 -43.94 -16.06
C ARG A 107 42.17 -45.10 -15.59
N LYS A 108 41.65 -45.90 -14.65
CA LYS A 108 42.01 -47.28 -14.22
C LYS A 108 42.14 -47.41 -12.69
N LEU A 109 41.72 -48.60 -12.22
CA LEU A 109 41.87 -49.22 -10.88
C LEU A 109 40.70 -48.92 -9.93
N THR A 110 39.63 -49.73 -9.86
CA THR A 110 39.46 -51.06 -9.22
C THR A 110 40.12 -51.20 -7.84
N THR A 111 39.26 -51.26 -6.81
CA THR A 111 39.41 -51.96 -5.51
C THR A 111 40.75 -51.80 -4.76
N THR A 112 40.90 -50.76 -3.92
CA THR A 112 41.77 -50.73 -2.70
C THR A 112 41.58 -49.41 -1.90
N PRO A 113 41.88 -49.36 -0.57
CA PRO A 113 41.55 -48.26 0.32
C PRO A 113 42.57 -47.11 0.27
N TYR A 114 42.13 -45.86 0.46
CA TYR A 114 42.98 -44.66 0.36
C TYR A 114 43.40 -44.09 1.74
N PRO A 115 44.69 -43.74 1.96
CA PRO A 115 45.14 -42.95 3.11
C PRO A 115 44.77 -41.46 2.99
N MET A 116 44.53 -40.78 4.12
CA MET A 116 44.17 -39.36 4.17
C MET A 116 45.36 -38.43 3.89
N GLY A 117 45.51 -37.98 2.64
CA GLY A 117 46.38 -36.83 2.35
C GLY A 117 45.98 -35.60 3.19
N ALA A 118 46.96 -34.89 3.78
CA ALA A 118 46.78 -33.81 4.75
C ALA A 118 45.76 -32.73 4.35
N LEU A 119 45.59 -32.49 3.04
CA LEU A 119 44.61 -31.56 2.49
C LEU A 119 43.14 -32.01 2.69
N LYS A 120 42.87 -33.32 2.72
CA LYS A 120 41.54 -33.88 3.00
C LYS A 120 41.21 -33.77 4.48
N LEU A 121 42.16 -34.05 5.37
CA LEU A 121 41.95 -33.92 6.81
C LEU A 121 41.72 -32.45 7.23
N LEU A 122 42.49 -31.50 6.67
CA LEU A 122 42.28 -30.07 6.91
C LEU A 122 40.91 -29.58 6.45
N LYS A 123 40.36 -30.13 5.36
CA LYS A 123 39.02 -29.81 4.86
C LYS A 123 37.91 -30.41 5.72
N ILE A 124 38.10 -31.63 6.25
CA ILE A 124 37.17 -32.27 7.19
C ILE A 124 37.17 -31.52 8.52
N LEU A 125 38.35 -31.16 9.06
CA LEU A 125 38.46 -30.37 10.28
C LEU A 125 37.90 -28.95 10.10
N TRP A 126 38.04 -28.34 8.92
CA TRP A 126 37.38 -27.08 8.58
C TRP A 126 35.85 -27.22 8.53
N PHE A 127 35.34 -28.29 7.91
CA PHE A 127 33.90 -28.57 7.86
C PHE A 127 33.32 -28.80 9.26
N ILE A 128 34.00 -29.58 10.10
CA ILE A 128 33.62 -29.81 11.51
C ILE A 128 33.65 -28.48 12.29
N LYS A 129 34.67 -27.64 12.08
CA LYS A 129 34.77 -26.31 12.70
C LYS A 129 33.63 -25.39 12.26
N VAL A 130 33.25 -25.40 10.98
CA VAL A 130 32.11 -24.63 10.44
C VAL A 130 30.79 -25.12 11.04
N CYS A 131 30.56 -26.44 11.08
CA CYS A 131 29.37 -27.02 11.69
C CYS A 131 29.27 -26.71 13.19
N ILE A 132 30.39 -26.70 13.91
CA ILE A 132 30.44 -26.37 15.35
C ILE A 132 30.27 -24.85 15.57
N GLN A 133 30.86 -23.98 14.73
CA GLN A 133 30.68 -22.52 14.82
C GLN A 133 29.23 -22.08 14.52
N VAL A 134 28.55 -22.78 13.60
CA VAL A 134 27.11 -22.59 13.34
C VAL A 134 26.27 -22.98 14.57
N TYR A 135 26.74 -23.92 15.38
CA TYR A 135 26.07 -24.35 16.60
C TYR A 135 26.37 -23.46 17.83
N SER A 136 27.52 -22.75 17.85
CA SER A 136 28.00 -22.03 19.03
C SER A 136 27.81 -20.51 19.01
N ASN A 137 27.61 -19.88 17.84
CA ASN A 137 27.50 -18.41 17.74
C ASN A 137 26.18 -17.99 17.08
N ASN A 138 25.27 -17.45 17.90
CA ASN A 138 24.07 -16.77 17.47
C ASN A 138 24.38 -15.27 17.24
N THR A 139 25.11 -14.93 16.17
CA THR A 139 25.33 -13.53 15.73
C THR A 139 25.79 -13.43 14.27
N SER A 140 24.88 -12.95 13.40
CA SER A 140 24.97 -12.03 12.25
C SER A 140 26.19 -11.97 11.28
N GLN A 141 27.31 -12.65 11.48
CA GLN A 141 28.45 -12.65 10.55
C GLN A 141 28.63 -13.97 9.77
N SER A 142 28.11 -15.09 10.28
CA SER A 142 28.10 -16.38 9.57
C SER A 142 27.05 -16.45 8.45
N GLU A 143 25.95 -15.69 8.56
CA GLU A 143 24.90 -15.60 7.53
C GLU A 143 25.41 -15.01 6.22
N ALA A 144 26.33 -14.03 6.27
CA ALA A 144 26.85 -13.36 5.08
C ALA A 144 27.68 -14.28 4.16
N MET A 145 28.29 -15.33 4.72
CA MET A 145 29.07 -16.30 3.93
C MET A 145 28.18 -17.40 3.33
N PHE A 146 27.07 -17.74 4.00
CA PHE A 146 26.08 -18.72 3.52
C PHE A 146 25.16 -18.13 2.42
N TYR A 147 24.80 -16.84 2.53
CA TYR A 147 23.92 -16.16 1.57
C TYR A 147 24.50 -16.01 0.16
N LYS A 148 25.84 -16.06 0.01
CA LYS A 148 26.47 -15.98 -1.32
C LYS A 148 26.44 -17.28 -2.13
N PHE A 149 26.11 -18.42 -1.52
CA PHE A 149 26.15 -19.73 -2.18
C PHE A 149 24.76 -20.36 -2.45
N TYR A 150 23.68 -19.85 -1.88
CA TYR A 150 22.34 -20.44 -1.97
C TYR A 150 21.33 -19.51 -2.64
N ASN A 151 21.50 -19.29 -3.94
CA ASN A 151 20.40 -18.97 -4.83
C ASN A 151 19.97 -20.29 -5.48
N HIS A 152 18.96 -20.97 -4.91
CA HIS A 152 17.94 -21.80 -5.58
C HIS A 152 17.15 -22.55 -4.49
N GLY A 153 15.97 -22.02 -4.17
CA GLY A 153 14.80 -22.76 -3.67
C GLY A 153 14.97 -23.72 -2.49
N THR A 154 15.06 -23.22 -1.25
CA THR A 154 14.53 -23.92 -0.06
C THR A 154 14.23 -22.90 1.05
N LYS A 155 12.97 -22.81 1.52
CA LYS A 155 12.57 -21.98 2.67
C LYS A 155 12.68 -22.81 3.94
N ILE A 156 13.38 -22.32 4.97
CA ILE A 156 13.32 -22.86 6.33
C ILE A 156 12.04 -22.30 6.99
N ARG A 157 11.15 -23.18 7.47
CA ARG A 157 10.06 -22.80 8.39
C ARG A 157 10.54 -23.05 9.81
N VAL A 158 10.68 -21.97 10.59
CA VAL A 158 10.85 -22.07 12.04
C VAL A 158 9.44 -22.00 12.63
N ASP A 159 8.93 -23.13 13.12
CA ASP A 159 7.79 -23.13 14.02
C ASP A 159 8.27 -22.62 15.38
N GLU A 160 8.30 -21.29 15.54
CA GLU A 160 8.32 -20.70 16.88
C GLU A 160 7.01 -21.12 17.56
N LYS A 161 7.11 -21.85 18.68
CA LYS A 161 5.98 -21.99 19.60
C LYS A 161 5.44 -20.59 19.88
N GLU A 162 4.25 -20.28 19.37
CA GLU A 162 3.57 -18.99 19.55
C GLU A 162 3.58 -18.64 21.05
N THR A 163 4.43 -17.67 21.40
CA THR A 163 4.50 -17.12 22.75
C THR A 163 3.33 -16.17 22.98
N GLY A 164 2.10 -16.70 23.03
CA GLY A 164 0.97 -16.17 23.80
C GLY A 164 0.56 -14.68 23.74
N LYS A 165 1.07 -13.84 22.83
CA LYS A 165 0.67 -12.43 22.71
C LYS A 165 0.59 -12.05 21.23
N LYS A 166 -0.63 -11.87 20.72
CA LYS A 166 -0.89 -11.64 19.29
C LYS A 166 -0.97 -10.14 19.03
N GLY A 167 -0.12 -9.62 18.14
CA GLY A 167 -0.16 -8.22 17.70
C GLY A 167 -1.30 -7.94 16.72
N TYR A 168 -2.52 -8.30 17.09
CA TYR A 168 -3.80 -8.10 16.38
C TYR A 168 -4.94 -8.63 17.29
N GLN A 169 -6.20 -8.28 17.01
CA GLN A 169 -7.31 -8.72 17.87
C GLN A 169 -7.74 -10.18 17.62
N GLY A 170 -7.52 -10.69 16.41
CA GLY A 170 -7.77 -12.09 16.04
C GLY A 170 -9.22 -12.37 15.69
N LYS A 171 -10.02 -11.32 15.44
CA LYS A 171 -11.46 -11.43 15.20
C LYS A 171 -11.91 -10.56 14.04
N ILE A 172 -12.80 -11.11 13.22
CA ILE A 172 -13.48 -10.44 12.12
C ILE A 172 -14.97 -10.46 12.42
N LEU A 173 -15.64 -9.32 12.30
CA LEU A 173 -17.08 -9.22 12.46
C LEU A 173 -17.76 -9.35 11.10
N TRP A 174 -18.68 -10.30 10.97
CA TRP A 174 -19.52 -10.47 9.79
C TRP A 174 -20.95 -10.04 10.09
N VAL A 175 -21.50 -9.21 9.22
CA VAL A 175 -22.86 -8.70 9.30
C VAL A 175 -23.59 -9.10 8.03
N ASN A 176 -24.59 -9.97 8.16
CA ASN A 176 -25.48 -10.34 7.07
C ASN A 176 -26.82 -9.63 7.28
N LEU A 177 -27.06 -8.60 6.47
CA LEU A 177 -28.24 -7.74 6.58
C LEU A 177 -29.52 -8.48 6.19
N SER A 178 -29.48 -9.31 5.15
CA SER A 178 -30.66 -10.07 4.70
C SER A 178 -31.12 -11.14 5.68
N LYS A 179 -30.20 -11.66 6.50
CA LYS A 179 -30.51 -12.64 7.55
C LYS A 179 -30.61 -12.01 8.94
N ASN A 180 -30.45 -10.69 9.05
CA ASN A 180 -30.31 -9.96 10.30
C ASN A 180 -29.38 -10.67 11.30
N LYS A 181 -28.22 -11.13 10.82
CA LYS A 181 -27.30 -12.00 11.57
C LYS A 181 -25.92 -11.38 11.68
N ILE A 182 -25.40 -11.34 12.90
CA ILE A 182 -24.03 -10.91 13.20
C ILE A 182 -23.25 -12.13 13.73
N THR A 183 -22.06 -12.38 13.19
CA THR A 183 -21.20 -13.49 13.60
C THR A 183 -19.74 -13.06 13.69
N GLU A 184 -18.98 -13.68 14.59
CA GLU A 184 -17.54 -13.51 14.66
C GLU A 184 -16.83 -14.65 13.92
N GLU A 185 -15.72 -14.33 13.27
CA GLU A 185 -14.80 -15.31 12.67
C GLU A 185 -13.39 -15.09 13.22
N ILE A 186 -12.70 -16.19 13.54
CA ILE A 186 -11.30 -16.18 14.00
C ILE A 186 -10.43 -16.60 12.81
N PRO A 187 -9.64 -15.69 12.22
CA PRO A 187 -8.77 -16.06 11.10
C PRO A 187 -7.59 -16.90 11.57
N GLU A 188 -7.15 -17.81 10.71
CA GLU A 188 -5.90 -18.54 10.91
C GLU A 188 -4.71 -17.56 11.04
N PRO A 189 -3.73 -17.80 11.94
CA PRO A 189 -2.59 -16.90 12.14
C PRO A 189 -1.80 -16.58 10.85
N ASN A 190 -1.73 -17.55 9.93
CA ASN A 190 -1.06 -17.38 8.65
C ASN A 190 -1.73 -16.34 7.73
N VAL A 191 -3.02 -16.07 7.89
CA VAL A 191 -3.71 -14.99 7.15
C VAL A 191 -3.08 -13.64 7.53
N TYR A 192 -2.90 -13.38 8.82
CA TYR A 192 -2.24 -12.18 9.30
C TYR A 192 -0.77 -12.11 8.85
N ARG A 193 -0.03 -13.22 8.86
CA ARG A 193 1.35 -13.24 8.35
C ARG A 193 1.46 -12.92 6.86
N ASN A 194 0.53 -13.42 6.06
CA ASN A 194 0.60 -13.31 4.61
C ASN A 194 -0.02 -12.03 4.05
N TYR A 195 -0.91 -11.38 4.80
CA TYR A 195 -1.69 -10.23 4.35
C TYR A 195 -1.67 -9.03 5.33
N LEU A 196 -1.00 -9.16 6.47
CA LEU A 196 -0.92 -8.17 7.55
C LEU A 196 -2.30 -7.81 8.12
N GLY A 197 -2.88 -6.71 7.64
CA GLY A 197 -4.12 -6.10 8.10
C GLY A 197 -4.74 -5.28 6.97
N GLY A 198 -5.69 -4.41 7.30
CA GLY A 198 -6.16 -3.40 6.37
C GLY A 198 -6.74 -4.00 5.09
N TYR A 199 -6.46 -3.35 3.96
CA TYR A 199 -6.96 -3.84 2.68
C TYR A 199 -6.28 -5.15 2.23
N GLY A 200 -5.17 -5.60 2.86
CA GLY A 200 -4.64 -6.95 2.67
C GLY A 200 -5.61 -8.02 3.16
N LEU A 201 -6.19 -7.85 4.35
CA LEU A 201 -7.31 -8.70 4.83
C LEU A 201 -8.54 -8.53 3.93
N GLY A 202 -8.82 -7.29 3.50
CA GLY A 202 -9.84 -7.01 2.50
C GLY A 202 -9.68 -7.87 1.25
N ALA A 203 -8.49 -7.88 0.64
CA ALA A 203 -8.18 -8.63 -0.58
C ALA A 203 -8.36 -10.13 -0.37
N TYR A 204 -7.86 -10.67 0.76
CA TYR A 204 -8.03 -12.08 1.10
C TYR A 204 -9.51 -12.49 1.18
N TYR A 205 -10.31 -11.79 1.98
CA TYR A 205 -11.71 -12.17 2.20
C TYR A 205 -12.60 -11.91 0.99
N ILE A 206 -12.44 -10.75 0.34
CA ILE A 206 -13.26 -10.37 -0.81
C ILE A 206 -13.01 -11.31 -1.98
N TYR A 207 -11.76 -11.66 -2.27
CA TYR A 207 -11.47 -12.65 -3.31
C TYR A 207 -12.12 -14.00 -2.98
N ASN A 208 -11.95 -14.49 -1.76
CA ASN A 208 -12.44 -15.83 -1.42
C ASN A 208 -13.96 -15.94 -1.32
N ARG A 209 -14.69 -14.83 -1.10
CA ARG A 209 -16.13 -14.87 -0.79
C ARG A 209 -17.03 -14.18 -1.80
N ILE A 210 -16.54 -13.20 -2.55
CA ILE A 210 -17.31 -12.67 -3.70
C ILE A 210 -17.14 -13.64 -4.87
N LYS A 211 -18.25 -14.07 -5.45
CA LYS A 211 -18.23 -14.89 -6.67
C LYS A 211 -17.88 -14.04 -7.90
N PRO A 212 -17.23 -14.60 -8.93
CA PRO A 212 -17.03 -13.90 -10.19
C PRO A 212 -18.34 -13.34 -10.76
N LYS A 213 -18.27 -12.20 -11.45
CA LYS A 213 -19.40 -11.50 -12.07
C LYS A 213 -20.50 -11.05 -11.10
N CYS A 214 -20.20 -10.97 -9.80
CA CYS A 214 -21.09 -10.38 -8.78
C CYS A 214 -21.58 -8.99 -9.20
N ASP A 215 -22.86 -8.69 -9.00
CA ASP A 215 -23.41 -7.33 -9.12
C ASP A 215 -22.79 -6.43 -8.04
N PRO A 216 -22.10 -5.33 -8.39
CA PRO A 216 -21.52 -4.41 -7.42
C PRO A 216 -22.54 -3.74 -6.48
N LEU A 217 -23.80 -3.57 -6.87
CA LEU A 217 -24.84 -3.00 -6.01
C LEU A 217 -25.76 -4.08 -5.39
N GLY A 218 -25.46 -5.34 -5.67
CA GLY A 218 -26.24 -6.49 -5.22
C GLY A 218 -25.95 -6.95 -3.78
N PRO A 219 -26.76 -7.88 -3.26
CA PRO A 219 -26.60 -8.45 -1.92
C PRO A 219 -25.29 -9.25 -1.76
N ASP A 220 -24.80 -9.86 -2.84
CA ASP A 220 -23.59 -10.71 -2.84
C ASP A 220 -22.28 -9.91 -2.79
N ASN A 221 -22.31 -8.60 -3.07
CA ASN A 221 -21.13 -7.77 -2.88
C ASN A 221 -20.81 -7.66 -1.38
N ILE A 222 -19.52 -7.64 -1.05
CA ILE A 222 -19.03 -7.47 0.31
C ILE A 222 -18.53 -6.05 0.46
N LEU A 223 -19.03 -5.35 1.48
CA LEU A 223 -18.48 -4.07 1.92
C LEU A 223 -17.65 -4.28 3.18
N GLY A 224 -16.33 -4.15 3.08
CA GLY A 224 -15.39 -4.35 4.18
C GLY A 224 -14.87 -3.04 4.75
N PHE A 225 -14.74 -2.95 6.07
CA PHE A 225 -14.07 -1.88 6.81
C PHE A 225 -12.87 -2.48 7.55
N CYS A 226 -11.68 -2.24 7.02
CA CYS A 226 -10.47 -2.95 7.41
C CYS A 226 -9.43 -1.95 7.96
N PRO A 227 -9.34 -1.77 9.29
CA PRO A 227 -8.18 -1.16 9.94
C PRO A 227 -6.89 -1.91 9.60
N GLY A 228 -5.78 -1.18 9.46
CA GLY A 228 -4.48 -1.80 9.25
C GLY A 228 -3.91 -2.50 10.48
N LEU A 229 -2.82 -3.24 10.27
CA LEU A 229 -2.17 -4.02 11.33
C LEU A 229 -1.85 -3.17 12.57
N LEU A 230 -1.19 -2.02 12.37
CA LEU A 230 -0.77 -1.13 13.45
C LEU A 230 -1.87 -0.13 13.90
N THR A 231 -3.05 -0.14 13.26
CA THR A 231 -4.10 0.84 13.52
C THR A 231 -4.54 0.84 14.98
N GLY A 232 -4.66 2.03 15.56
CA GLY A 232 -5.10 2.22 16.95
C GLY A 232 -4.03 2.01 18.01
N THR A 233 -2.81 1.62 17.62
CA THR A 233 -1.66 1.45 18.53
C THR A 233 -0.98 2.79 18.84
N MET A 234 0.07 2.77 19.67
CA MET A 234 0.87 3.98 19.94
C MET A 234 1.81 4.38 18.80
N ALA A 235 1.95 3.54 17.76
CA ALA A 235 2.81 3.85 16.64
C ALA A 235 2.30 5.09 15.91
N PRO A 236 3.17 6.05 15.53
CA PRO A 236 2.74 7.26 14.85
C PRO A 236 2.05 6.97 13.51
N PHE A 237 1.09 7.81 13.12
CA PHE A 237 0.34 7.76 11.85
C PHE A 237 -0.65 6.59 11.68
N THR A 238 -1.01 5.89 12.76
CA THR A 238 -1.84 4.67 12.74
C THR A 238 -3.34 4.91 12.86
N GLY A 239 -3.83 5.99 12.25
CA GLY A 239 -5.25 6.34 12.24
C GLY A 239 -6.04 5.82 11.03
N ARG A 240 -5.44 4.99 10.16
CA ARG A 240 -6.05 4.64 8.86
C ARG A 240 -6.85 3.34 8.90
N TYR A 241 -7.89 3.30 8.09
CA TYR A 241 -8.61 2.09 7.68
C TYR A 241 -8.91 2.14 6.18
N MET A 242 -9.20 0.99 5.58
CA MET A 242 -9.62 0.87 4.20
C MET A 242 -11.07 0.38 4.13
N VAL A 243 -11.87 1.02 3.29
CA VAL A 243 -13.13 0.44 2.81
C VAL A 243 -12.82 -0.38 1.54
N CYS A 244 -13.30 -1.61 1.44
CA CYS A 244 -13.06 -2.48 0.28
C CYS A 244 -14.35 -3.15 -0.22
N GLY A 245 -14.43 -3.45 -1.51
CA GLY A 245 -15.54 -4.19 -2.12
C GLY A 245 -15.42 -4.27 -3.63
N LYS A 246 -16.45 -4.77 -4.32
CA LYS A 246 -16.56 -4.59 -5.77
C LYS A 246 -17.06 -3.17 -6.07
N SER A 247 -16.33 -2.43 -6.91
CA SER A 247 -16.67 -1.05 -7.28
C SER A 247 -17.84 -1.02 -8.26
N PRO A 248 -18.93 -0.28 -7.98
CA PRO A 248 -20.00 -0.08 -8.95
C PRO A 248 -19.62 0.91 -10.06
N LEU A 249 -18.63 1.78 -9.84
CA LEU A 249 -18.13 2.73 -10.84
C LEU A 249 -17.30 2.04 -11.94
N THR A 250 -16.39 1.14 -11.55
CA THR A 250 -15.41 0.54 -12.48
C THR A 250 -15.69 -0.94 -12.80
N GLY A 251 -16.62 -1.56 -12.06
CA GLY A 251 -16.99 -2.98 -12.19
C GLY A 251 -15.94 -3.97 -11.67
N GLY A 252 -14.80 -3.51 -11.14
CA GLY A 252 -13.72 -4.35 -10.64
C GLY A 252 -13.50 -4.22 -9.12
N TRP A 253 -12.28 -4.47 -8.68
CA TRP A 253 -11.81 -4.22 -7.34
C TRP A 253 -11.98 -2.74 -6.98
N GLY A 254 -12.51 -2.49 -5.78
CA GLY A 254 -12.66 -1.16 -5.21
C GLY A 254 -12.08 -1.10 -3.81
N ASP A 255 -11.32 -0.04 -3.54
CA ASP A 255 -10.82 0.27 -2.21
C ASP A 255 -10.85 1.78 -1.95
N ALA A 256 -10.93 2.24 -0.72
CA ALA A 256 -10.86 3.66 -0.38
C ALA A 256 -10.31 3.86 1.05
N ASN A 257 -9.26 4.67 1.18
CA ASN A 257 -8.62 4.91 2.47
C ASN A 257 -9.26 6.10 3.18
N SER A 258 -9.47 6.00 4.48
CA SER A 258 -9.76 7.15 5.32
C SER A 258 -8.96 7.13 6.62
N GLY A 259 -8.78 8.31 7.20
CA GLY A 259 -8.08 8.52 8.46
C GLY A 259 -9.04 8.79 9.61
N GLY A 260 -8.60 9.60 10.57
CA GLY A 260 -9.42 9.97 11.72
C GLY A 260 -9.31 8.98 12.88
N LYS A 261 -10.44 8.70 13.53
CA LYS A 261 -10.54 7.87 14.74
C LYS A 261 -11.33 6.57 14.56
N PHE A 262 -12.13 6.48 13.49
CA PHE A 262 -13.00 5.33 13.24
C PHE A 262 -12.25 3.99 13.10
N GLY A 263 -11.16 3.93 12.33
CA GLY A 263 -10.33 2.74 12.21
C GLY A 263 -9.78 2.24 13.56
N PRO A 264 -9.14 3.11 14.36
CA PRO A 264 -8.79 2.83 15.76
C PRO A 264 -9.96 2.35 16.62
N ALA A 265 -11.17 2.89 16.46
CA ALA A 265 -12.35 2.49 17.20
C ALA A 265 -12.73 1.04 16.95
N ILE A 266 -12.69 0.58 15.68
CA ILE A 266 -12.92 -0.83 15.32
C ILE A 266 -11.92 -1.75 16.05
N LYS A 267 -10.63 -1.40 16.02
CA LYS A 267 -9.58 -2.15 16.73
C LYS A 267 -9.81 -2.18 18.24
N LYS A 268 -10.25 -1.07 18.81
CA LYS A 268 -10.58 -0.96 20.25
C LYS A 268 -11.95 -1.54 20.61
N ALA A 269 -12.78 -1.92 19.64
CA ALA A 269 -13.96 -2.75 19.89
C ALA A 269 -13.62 -4.25 19.93
N GLY A 270 -12.41 -4.62 19.48
CA GLY A 270 -11.93 -6.00 19.48
C GLY A 270 -11.96 -6.68 18.12
N TYR A 271 -12.04 -5.91 17.02
CA TYR A 271 -12.11 -6.46 15.66
C TYR A 271 -10.97 -5.94 14.79
N ASP A 272 -10.48 -6.78 13.88
CA ASP A 272 -9.49 -6.40 12.86
C ASP A 272 -10.14 -6.02 11.52
N ALA A 273 -11.39 -6.40 11.29
CA ALA A 273 -12.22 -5.92 10.19
C ALA A 273 -13.71 -6.14 10.49
N ILE A 274 -14.55 -5.39 9.79
CA ILE A 274 -16.01 -5.59 9.72
C ILE A 274 -16.37 -5.82 8.25
N PHE A 275 -17.09 -6.90 7.94
CA PHE A 275 -17.60 -7.17 6.60
C PHE A 275 -19.12 -7.24 6.59
N VAL A 276 -19.73 -6.52 5.64
CA VAL A 276 -21.18 -6.41 5.48
C VAL A 276 -21.61 -7.09 4.17
N THR A 277 -22.62 -7.94 4.27
CA THR A 277 -23.21 -8.72 3.16
C THR A 277 -24.73 -8.65 3.20
N GLY A 278 -25.39 -9.05 2.11
CA GLY A 278 -26.83 -8.93 1.97
C GLY A 278 -27.28 -7.47 1.82
N THR A 279 -28.59 -7.28 1.92
CA THR A 279 -29.30 -6.01 1.88
C THR A 279 -30.41 -6.04 2.93
N SER A 280 -30.54 -4.95 3.68
CA SER A 280 -31.61 -4.77 4.67
C SER A 280 -32.94 -4.40 3.99
N GLU A 281 -34.08 -4.80 4.56
CA GLU A 281 -35.40 -4.40 4.04
C GLU A 281 -35.67 -2.90 4.22
N LYS A 282 -35.19 -2.34 5.33
CA LYS A 282 -35.31 -0.92 5.70
C LYS A 282 -33.94 -0.31 6.07
N PRO A 283 -33.78 1.02 6.09
CA PRO A 283 -32.57 1.65 6.58
C PRO A 283 -32.19 1.17 7.99
N VAL A 284 -30.93 0.74 8.16
CA VAL A 284 -30.36 0.32 9.44
C VAL A 284 -29.01 0.97 9.70
N TYR A 285 -28.55 0.96 10.95
CA TYR A 285 -27.15 1.22 11.29
C TYR A 285 -26.63 0.12 12.19
N LEU A 286 -25.33 -0.19 12.08
CA LEU A 286 -24.66 -1.12 12.97
C LEU A 286 -24.11 -0.36 14.18
N CYS A 287 -24.47 -0.78 15.38
CA CYS A 287 -23.90 -0.27 16.62
C CYS A 287 -23.04 -1.35 17.28
N ILE A 288 -21.78 -1.01 17.55
CA ILE A 288 -20.82 -1.90 18.22
C ILE A 288 -20.41 -1.21 19.51
N ASN A 289 -20.78 -1.80 20.64
CA ASN A 289 -20.26 -1.43 21.96
C ASN A 289 -19.49 -2.62 22.56
N GLU A 290 -18.91 -2.44 23.75
CA GLU A 290 -18.02 -3.45 24.34
C GLU A 290 -18.70 -4.79 24.61
N ASN A 291 -20.02 -4.78 24.82
CA ASN A 291 -20.81 -5.94 25.26
C ASN A 291 -21.72 -6.51 24.17
N LYS A 292 -22.00 -5.75 23.10
CA LYS A 292 -23.06 -6.07 22.14
C LYS A 292 -22.80 -5.46 20.76
N GLN A 293 -23.19 -6.20 19.73
CA GLN A 293 -23.26 -5.76 18.35
C GLN A 293 -24.71 -5.86 17.88
N GLU A 294 -25.26 -4.78 17.34
CA GLU A 294 -26.69 -4.66 17.05
C GLU A 294 -26.94 -3.98 15.71
N LEU A 295 -27.88 -4.50 14.94
CA LEU A 295 -28.49 -3.76 13.83
C LEU A 295 -29.71 -3.02 14.34
N LEU A 296 -29.69 -1.70 14.25
CA LEU A 296 -30.71 -0.80 14.76
C LEU A 296 -31.36 -0.03 13.61
N ASP A 297 -32.61 0.39 13.78
CA ASP A 297 -33.36 1.16 12.78
C ASP A 297 -32.69 2.52 12.48
N ALA A 298 -32.57 2.87 11.21
CA ALA A 298 -31.99 4.14 10.77
C ALA A 298 -32.96 4.97 9.91
N SER A 299 -34.27 4.71 9.99
CA SER A 299 -35.25 5.40 9.15
C SER A 299 -35.24 6.92 9.39
N GLU A 300 -35.05 7.35 10.64
CA GLU A 300 -34.92 8.76 11.02
C GLU A 300 -33.61 9.42 10.56
N LEU A 301 -32.57 8.60 10.30
CA LEU A 301 -31.27 9.07 9.82
C LEU A 301 -31.22 9.12 8.29
N TRP A 302 -32.10 8.39 7.60
CA TRP A 302 -32.14 8.36 6.14
C TRP A 302 -32.56 9.74 5.59
N GLY A 303 -31.81 10.26 4.64
CA GLY A 303 -31.95 11.63 4.12
C GLY A 303 -31.13 12.68 4.86
N LYS A 304 -30.59 12.38 6.05
CA LYS A 304 -29.70 13.29 6.79
C LYS A 304 -28.32 13.35 6.18
N THR A 305 -27.65 14.49 6.31
CA THR A 305 -26.24 14.65 5.96
C THR A 305 -25.34 13.77 6.84
N THR A 306 -24.10 13.58 6.41
CA THR A 306 -23.10 12.80 7.15
C THR A 306 -22.81 13.38 8.55
N ARG A 307 -22.80 14.73 8.67
CA ARG A 307 -22.61 15.43 9.94
C ARG A 307 -23.80 15.26 10.88
N GLU A 308 -25.01 15.54 10.41
CA GLU A 308 -26.23 15.35 11.22
C GLU A 308 -26.35 13.89 11.70
N THR A 309 -26.05 12.93 10.83
CA THR A 309 -26.06 11.50 11.17
C THR A 309 -25.09 11.20 12.31
N GLN A 310 -23.87 11.75 12.27
CA GLN A 310 -22.90 11.56 13.32
C GLN A 310 -23.35 12.22 14.64
N GLU A 311 -23.85 13.46 14.57
CA GLU A 311 -24.33 14.21 15.75
C GLU A 311 -25.47 13.48 16.45
N ILE A 312 -26.50 13.05 15.71
CA ILE A 312 -27.63 12.29 16.27
C ILE A 312 -27.16 10.98 16.91
N LEU A 313 -26.23 10.25 16.28
CA LEU A 313 -25.70 9.01 16.84
C LEU A 313 -24.83 9.25 18.09
N GLN A 314 -24.10 10.36 18.15
CA GLN A 314 -23.31 10.75 19.32
C GLN A 314 -24.18 11.22 20.48
N GLU A 315 -25.29 11.91 20.20
CA GLU A 315 -26.31 12.22 21.21
C GLU A 315 -26.94 10.95 21.77
N LYS A 316 -27.24 9.97 20.91
CA LYS A 316 -27.89 8.71 21.30
C LYS A 316 -26.98 7.74 22.06
N HIS A 317 -25.72 7.61 21.62
CA HIS A 317 -24.79 6.57 22.12
C HIS A 317 -23.59 7.12 22.90
N GLY A 318 -23.49 8.44 23.03
CA GLY A 318 -22.38 9.12 23.68
C GLY A 318 -21.13 9.19 22.79
N ASN A 319 -19.96 9.00 23.38
CA ASN A 319 -18.67 9.13 22.69
C ASN A 319 -18.39 7.94 21.76
N CYS A 320 -19.10 7.89 20.63
CA CYS A 320 -18.92 6.92 19.56
C CYS A 320 -18.23 7.52 18.33
N ASP A 321 -17.45 6.70 17.64
CA ASP A 321 -16.88 7.00 16.34
C ASP A 321 -17.80 6.45 15.24
N VAL A 322 -18.16 7.29 14.27
CA VAL A 322 -19.15 6.98 13.23
C VAL A 322 -18.52 7.04 11.84
N ALA A 323 -18.83 6.05 11.00
CA ALA A 323 -18.69 6.14 9.55
C ALA A 323 -20.08 6.03 8.90
N SER A 324 -20.45 6.99 8.06
CA SER A 324 -21.79 7.10 7.48
C SER A 324 -21.77 7.55 6.02
N ILE A 325 -22.87 7.29 5.32
CA ILE A 325 -23.16 7.87 4.01
C ILE A 325 -24.09 9.08 4.14
N GLY A 326 -23.93 10.07 3.26
CA GLY A 326 -24.91 11.12 3.07
C GLY A 326 -25.94 10.76 1.99
N PRO A 327 -26.80 11.71 1.59
CA PRO A 327 -27.80 11.49 0.55
C PRO A 327 -27.23 10.98 -0.79
N GLY A 328 -25.97 11.31 -1.12
CA GLY A 328 -25.31 10.80 -2.33
C GLY A 328 -25.17 9.28 -2.33
N GLY A 329 -24.84 8.68 -1.18
CA GLY A 329 -24.77 7.23 -1.02
C GLY A 329 -26.14 6.57 -1.03
N GLU A 330 -27.13 7.19 -0.37
CA GLU A 330 -28.52 6.72 -0.33
C GLU A 330 -29.16 6.66 -1.72
N LYS A 331 -28.86 7.66 -2.56
CA LYS A 331 -29.24 7.74 -3.99
C LYS A 331 -28.31 6.93 -4.90
N LYS A 332 -27.40 6.13 -4.33
CA LYS A 332 -26.48 5.22 -5.04
C LYS A 332 -25.68 5.92 -6.14
N SER A 333 -25.25 7.18 -5.94
CA SER A 333 -24.34 7.86 -6.87
C SER A 333 -23.04 7.07 -6.96
N LEU A 334 -22.58 6.74 -8.18
CA LEU A 334 -21.37 5.93 -8.35
C LEU A 334 -20.07 6.63 -7.90
N ILE A 335 -20.14 7.92 -7.58
CA ILE A 335 -19.04 8.70 -7.00
C ILE A 335 -19.21 8.93 -5.49
N ALA A 336 -20.17 8.27 -4.84
CA ALA A 336 -20.41 8.38 -3.42
C ALA A 336 -19.35 7.62 -2.59
N GLY A 337 -18.94 8.26 -1.50
CA GLY A 337 -18.02 7.73 -0.51
C GLY A 337 -18.64 7.60 0.88
N ILE A 338 -17.81 7.29 1.87
CA ILE A 338 -18.20 7.10 3.27
C ILE A 338 -17.42 8.08 4.14
N VAL A 339 -18.12 8.85 4.96
CA VAL A 339 -17.57 9.93 5.80
C VAL A 339 -17.47 9.50 7.25
N ASN A 340 -16.35 9.83 7.89
CA ASN A 340 -16.14 9.72 9.33
C ASN A 340 -15.51 10.99 9.90
N ASP A 341 -15.60 11.19 11.21
CA ASP A 341 -15.09 12.41 11.90
C ASP A 341 -15.59 13.71 11.21
N SER A 342 -16.84 13.71 10.78
CA SER A 342 -17.55 14.76 10.00
C SER A 342 -16.94 15.22 8.68
N THR A 343 -15.70 14.82 8.35
CA THR A 343 -14.87 15.47 7.32
C THR A 343 -13.87 14.54 6.63
N ARG A 344 -13.67 13.32 7.13
CA ARG A 344 -12.73 12.35 6.56
C ARG A 344 -13.50 11.42 5.65
N LEU A 345 -13.06 11.29 4.40
CA LEU A 345 -13.83 10.62 3.37
C LEU A 345 -13.06 9.45 2.75
N ALA A 346 -13.63 8.24 2.84
CA ALA A 346 -13.28 7.11 1.99
C ALA A 346 -14.07 7.25 0.67
N ALA A 347 -13.53 8.03 -0.27
CA ALA A 347 -14.31 8.61 -1.37
C ALA A 347 -14.50 7.68 -2.58
N ARG A 348 -13.37 7.19 -3.12
CA ARG A 348 -13.29 6.69 -4.49
C ARG A 348 -13.81 5.27 -4.63
N SER A 349 -13.97 4.81 -5.88
CA SER A 349 -14.55 3.50 -6.22
C SER A 349 -16.05 3.34 -5.92
N GLY A 350 -16.77 4.38 -5.47
CA GLY A 350 -18.23 4.33 -5.33
C GLY A 350 -18.74 3.44 -4.19
N LEU A 351 -17.91 3.17 -3.17
CA LEU A 351 -18.27 2.25 -2.08
C LEU A 351 -19.35 2.84 -1.15
N GLY A 352 -19.57 4.16 -1.16
CA GLY A 352 -20.74 4.78 -0.54
C GLY A 352 -22.05 4.38 -1.21
N ALA A 353 -22.06 4.17 -2.53
CA ALA A 353 -23.22 3.64 -3.26
C ALA A 353 -23.53 2.20 -2.87
N VAL A 354 -22.49 1.38 -2.66
CA VAL A 354 -22.64 0.00 -2.16
C VAL A 354 -23.26 0.01 -0.77
N MET A 355 -22.77 0.89 0.11
CA MET A 355 -23.32 1.07 1.46
C MET A 355 -24.81 1.47 1.42
N GLY A 356 -25.19 2.41 0.55
CA GLY A 356 -26.58 2.80 0.37
C GLY A 356 -27.46 1.73 -0.28
N ALA A 357 -26.95 0.99 -1.26
CA ALA A 357 -27.65 -0.14 -1.89
C ALA A 357 -28.00 -1.25 -0.90
N LYS A 358 -27.17 -1.44 0.13
CA LYS A 358 -27.39 -2.36 1.22
C LYS A 358 -28.34 -1.84 2.30
N LYS A 359 -28.77 -0.56 2.21
CA LYS A 359 -29.57 0.18 3.20
C LYS A 359 -28.95 0.22 4.61
N ILE A 360 -27.62 0.27 4.70
CA ILE A 360 -26.93 0.55 5.96
C ILE A 360 -26.44 2.00 5.97
N LYS A 361 -27.04 2.85 6.80
CA LYS A 361 -26.78 4.29 6.88
C LYS A 361 -25.44 4.61 7.54
N ALA A 362 -25.10 3.87 8.59
CA ALA A 362 -23.90 4.12 9.38
C ALA A 362 -23.38 2.86 10.08
N ILE A 363 -22.10 2.92 10.46
CA ILE A 363 -21.50 2.06 11.47
C ILE A 363 -21.03 2.96 12.61
N CYS A 364 -21.54 2.70 13.81
CA CYS A 364 -21.25 3.39 15.06
C CYS A 364 -20.45 2.45 15.96
N VAL A 365 -19.28 2.90 16.43
CA VAL A 365 -18.36 2.07 17.22
C VAL A 365 -17.94 2.79 18.50
N ILE A 366 -18.08 2.08 19.63
CA ILE A 366 -17.62 2.49 20.95
C ILE A 366 -16.52 1.51 21.37
N GLY A 367 -15.26 1.86 21.11
CA GLY A 367 -14.12 1.00 21.41
C GLY A 367 -13.27 1.48 22.58
N LYS A 368 -13.14 0.67 23.65
CA LYS A 368 -12.21 0.95 24.78
C LYS A 368 -11.28 -0.22 25.13
N LYS A 369 -11.36 -1.35 24.43
CA LYS A 369 -10.47 -2.50 24.63
C LYS A 369 -9.02 -2.13 24.32
N LYS A 370 -8.11 -2.71 25.11
CA LYS A 370 -6.67 -2.58 24.88
C LYS A 370 -6.27 -3.44 23.69
N ILE A 371 -5.35 -2.93 22.88
CA ILE A 371 -4.70 -3.70 21.82
C ILE A 371 -3.44 -4.31 22.43
N GLU A 372 -3.30 -5.62 22.33
CA GLU A 372 -2.13 -6.34 22.83
C GLU A 372 -0.88 -6.03 21.99
N VAL A 373 0.26 -5.92 22.66
CA VAL A 373 1.55 -5.56 22.07
C VAL A 373 2.59 -6.54 22.59
N SER A 374 3.36 -7.15 21.68
CA SER A 374 4.39 -8.14 22.01
C SER A 374 5.51 -7.56 22.88
N ASP A 375 6.12 -6.46 22.45
CA ASP A 375 7.13 -5.69 23.17
C ASP A 375 6.71 -4.22 23.30
N LYS A 376 5.93 -3.95 24.34
CA LYS A 376 5.40 -2.63 24.61
C LYS A 376 6.48 -1.60 24.88
N SER A 377 7.54 -1.96 25.61
CA SER A 377 8.62 -1.04 25.98
C SER A 377 9.37 -0.57 24.73
N ARG A 378 9.72 -1.50 23.84
CA ARG A 378 10.37 -1.17 22.57
C ARG A 378 9.47 -0.32 21.66
N MET A 379 8.18 -0.65 21.58
CA MET A 379 7.23 0.12 20.76
C MET A 379 7.12 1.57 21.26
N ILE A 380 7.07 1.80 22.58
CA ILE A 380 7.06 3.14 23.19
C ILE A 380 8.33 3.91 22.82
N GLU A 381 9.50 3.27 22.93
CA GLU A 381 10.79 3.88 22.61
C GLU A 381 10.85 4.34 21.14
N LEU A 382 10.49 3.45 20.21
CA LEU A 382 10.44 3.74 18.77
C LEU A 382 9.49 4.89 18.46
N ALA A 383 8.27 4.86 19.03
CA ALA A 383 7.27 5.90 18.84
C ALA A 383 7.76 7.26 19.37
N LYS A 384 8.30 7.30 20.59
CA LYS A 384 8.84 8.53 21.18
C LYS A 384 9.99 9.12 20.36
N SER A 385 10.94 8.28 19.95
CA SER A 385 12.10 8.70 19.15
C SER A 385 11.66 9.32 17.83
N TYR A 386 10.76 8.66 17.11
CA TYR A 386 10.27 9.16 15.84
C TYR A 386 9.38 10.41 16.00
N THR A 387 8.49 10.45 16.98
CA THR A 387 7.69 11.66 17.26
C THR A 387 8.57 12.86 17.63
N LYS A 388 9.65 12.65 18.40
CA LYS A 388 10.64 13.70 18.68
C LYS A 388 11.26 14.22 17.39
N GLN A 389 11.73 13.32 16.51
CA GLN A 389 12.28 13.70 15.20
C GLN A 389 11.30 14.58 14.39
N ILE A 390 10.01 14.20 14.32
CA ILE A 390 9.00 14.99 13.60
C ILE A 390 8.77 16.35 14.25
N ASN A 391 8.69 16.43 15.58
CA ASN A 391 8.51 17.69 16.30
C ASN A 391 9.71 18.63 16.12
N ASP A 392 10.93 18.10 16.14
CA ASP A 392 12.15 18.88 15.87
C ASP A 392 12.13 19.48 14.47
N TYR A 393 11.57 18.77 13.49
CA TYR A 393 11.39 19.31 12.14
C TYR A 393 10.31 20.38 12.09
N LYS A 394 9.17 20.17 12.76
CA LYS A 394 8.06 21.13 12.80
C LYS A 394 8.45 22.46 13.44
N ASN A 395 9.27 22.43 14.48
CA ASN A 395 9.58 23.60 15.30
C ASN A 395 10.86 24.36 14.88
N ASN A 396 11.47 24.00 13.75
CA ASN A 396 12.68 24.67 13.28
C ASN A 396 12.37 26.07 12.68
N LEU A 397 12.82 27.11 13.39
CA LEU A 397 12.58 28.53 13.05
C LEU A 397 13.26 28.97 11.74
N VAL A 398 14.48 28.49 11.47
CA VAL A 398 15.22 28.84 10.23
C VAL A 398 14.49 28.31 9.00
N ILE A 399 14.01 27.06 9.07
CA ILE A 399 13.23 26.47 7.97
C ILE A 399 11.89 27.19 7.82
N SER A 400 11.25 27.59 8.94
CA SER A 400 10.00 28.37 8.89
C SER A 400 10.16 29.73 8.19
N TYR A 401 11.30 30.39 8.39
CA TYR A 401 11.64 31.62 7.68
C TYR A 401 11.83 31.38 6.17
N VAL A 402 12.54 30.32 5.79
CA VAL A 402 12.76 29.92 4.38
C VAL A 402 11.44 29.54 3.68
N VAL A 403 10.53 28.83 4.37
CA VAL A 403 9.17 28.51 3.91
C VAL A 403 8.40 29.79 3.55
N GLY A 404 8.49 30.83 4.37
CA GLY A 404 7.84 32.12 4.12
C GLY A 404 8.29 32.80 2.82
N LEU A 405 9.54 32.54 2.38
CA LEU A 405 10.13 33.09 1.16
C LEU A 405 9.92 32.20 -0.09
N ALA A 406 9.53 30.94 0.09
CA ALA A 406 9.38 29.93 -0.96
C ALA A 406 8.43 30.29 -2.13
N PRO A 407 7.38 31.13 -2.00
CA PRO A 407 6.51 31.47 -3.13
C PRO A 407 7.22 32.12 -4.32
N GLY A 408 8.39 32.74 -4.14
CA GLY A 408 9.23 33.29 -5.22
C GLY A 408 10.14 32.25 -5.91
N PHE A 409 10.39 31.12 -5.25
CA PHE A 409 11.37 30.11 -5.68
C PHE A 409 10.90 29.25 -6.87
N ALA A 410 9.59 29.13 -7.09
CA ALA A 410 9.04 28.34 -8.21
C ALA A 410 9.47 28.85 -9.60
N GLY A 411 9.66 30.16 -9.76
CA GLY A 411 10.19 30.75 -10.99
C GLY A 411 11.66 30.38 -11.23
N ILE A 412 12.45 30.37 -10.16
CA ILE A 412 13.88 30.00 -10.17
C ILE A 412 14.06 28.52 -10.54
N LEU A 413 13.28 27.61 -9.93
CA LEU A 413 13.33 26.17 -10.25
C LEU A 413 13.10 25.89 -11.75
N ARG A 414 12.23 26.68 -12.39
CA ARG A 414 11.95 26.60 -13.82
C ARG A 414 13.09 27.13 -14.68
N ILE A 415 13.68 28.29 -14.31
CA ILE A 415 14.82 28.89 -15.04
C ILE A 415 16.00 27.92 -15.08
N PHE A 416 16.29 27.28 -13.95
CA PHE A 416 17.42 26.35 -13.82
C PHE A 416 17.10 24.90 -14.20
N LYS A 417 15.90 24.60 -14.71
CA LYS A 417 15.45 23.23 -15.07
C LYS A 417 15.71 22.19 -13.96
N ILE A 418 15.59 22.58 -12.69
CA ILE A 418 15.96 21.72 -11.56
C ILE A 418 14.87 20.65 -11.38
N HIS A 419 15.25 19.38 -11.48
CA HIS A 419 14.34 18.24 -11.29
C HIS A 419 13.95 18.06 -9.82
N TYR A 420 12.67 17.76 -9.56
CA TYR A 420 12.13 17.52 -8.21
C TYR A 420 12.92 16.44 -7.44
N SER A 421 13.38 15.39 -8.13
CA SER A 421 14.13 14.26 -7.55
C SER A 421 15.48 14.62 -6.91
N SER A 422 15.95 15.86 -7.04
CA SER A 422 17.25 16.32 -6.55
C SER A 422 17.22 16.80 -5.10
N PHE A 423 16.03 17.09 -4.55
CA PHE A 423 15.92 17.81 -3.29
C PHE A 423 15.70 16.90 -2.07
N LYS A 424 16.55 17.05 -1.05
CA LYS A 424 16.39 16.40 0.26
C LYS A 424 15.53 17.26 1.21
N TRP A 425 14.21 17.28 1.00
CA TRP A 425 13.26 18.21 1.66
C TRP A 425 12.44 17.62 2.82
N VAL A 426 12.74 16.44 3.36
CA VAL A 426 11.92 15.78 4.40
C VAL A 426 11.51 16.72 5.56
N LYS A 427 12.44 17.59 6.01
CA LYS A 427 12.17 18.59 7.06
C LYS A 427 11.18 19.68 6.63
N LEU A 428 11.38 20.26 5.44
CA LEU A 428 10.52 21.31 4.88
C LEU A 428 9.12 20.78 4.59
N TYR A 429 9.03 19.56 4.05
CA TYR A 429 7.77 18.90 3.77
C TYR A 429 6.93 18.72 5.04
N THR A 430 7.57 18.29 6.13
CA THR A 430 6.94 18.16 7.44
C THR A 430 6.35 19.50 7.92
N GLN A 431 7.05 20.62 7.72
CA GLN A 431 6.57 21.94 8.09
C GLN A 431 5.41 22.42 7.23
N PHE A 432 5.50 22.28 5.90
CA PHE A 432 4.43 22.68 5.00
C PHE A 432 3.13 21.95 5.32
N LEU A 433 3.18 20.62 5.47
CA LEU A 433 2.00 19.83 5.83
C LEU A 433 1.41 20.28 7.17
N ALA A 434 2.23 20.55 8.19
CA ALA A 434 1.76 21.00 9.49
C ALA A 434 1.12 22.39 9.45
N GLN A 435 1.70 23.34 8.72
CA GLN A 435 1.27 24.75 8.75
C GLN A 435 0.15 25.06 7.78
N ILE A 436 0.21 24.52 6.57
CA ILE A 436 -0.67 24.89 5.43
C ILE A 436 -1.29 23.68 4.73
N GLY A 437 -0.98 22.46 5.17
CA GLY A 437 -1.61 21.22 4.66
C GLY A 437 -1.14 20.85 3.26
N THR A 438 -1.88 19.94 2.62
CA THR A 438 -1.63 19.57 1.23
C THR A 438 -1.86 20.71 0.21
N PRO A 439 -2.71 21.74 0.44
CA PRO A 439 -2.89 22.86 -0.49
C PRO A 439 -1.61 23.57 -0.94
N PHE A 440 -0.53 23.50 -0.16
CA PHE A 440 0.75 24.12 -0.53
C PHE A 440 1.26 23.66 -1.91
N PHE A 441 0.88 22.45 -2.34
CA PHE A 441 1.30 21.90 -3.61
C PHE A 441 0.72 22.64 -4.81
N LEU A 442 -0.45 23.27 -4.69
CA LEU A 442 -1.21 23.77 -5.82
C LEU A 442 -0.39 24.67 -6.74
N LYS A 443 0.21 25.72 -6.19
CA LYS A 443 0.99 26.68 -6.98
C LYS A 443 2.21 26.01 -7.62
N LEU A 444 2.90 25.15 -6.89
CA LEU A 444 4.09 24.47 -7.39
C LEU A 444 3.73 23.54 -8.55
N LEU A 445 2.77 22.64 -8.32
CA LEU A 445 2.38 21.58 -9.25
C LEU A 445 1.72 22.15 -10.51
N THR A 446 0.92 23.20 -10.38
CA THR A 446 0.33 23.89 -11.54
C THR A 446 1.41 24.52 -12.44
N ASN A 447 2.45 25.12 -11.86
CA ASN A 447 3.49 25.80 -12.64
C ASN A 447 4.41 24.83 -13.40
N VAL A 448 4.66 23.64 -12.87
CA VAL A 448 5.47 22.61 -13.53
C VAL A 448 4.67 21.74 -14.50
N GLY A 449 3.35 21.94 -14.56
CA GLY A 449 2.44 21.16 -15.40
C GLY A 449 2.10 19.78 -14.84
N ASP A 450 2.19 19.59 -13.52
CA ASP A 450 1.70 18.37 -12.86
C ASP A 450 0.22 18.49 -12.50
N ALA A 451 -0.22 19.62 -11.92
CA ALA A 451 -1.64 19.82 -11.69
C ALA A 451 -2.33 20.18 -13.02
N PRO A 452 -3.36 19.43 -13.45
CA PRO A 452 -4.05 19.68 -14.72
C PRO A 452 -4.83 20.99 -14.68
N VAL A 453 -4.99 21.60 -15.85
CA VAL A 453 -5.71 22.87 -16.04
C VAL A 453 -6.72 22.68 -17.18
N ARG A 454 -7.91 23.26 -17.05
CA ARG A 454 -8.98 23.24 -18.08
C ARG A 454 -9.24 21.83 -18.63
N ASN A 455 -9.72 20.94 -17.77
CA ASN A 455 -9.99 19.53 -18.12
C ASN A 455 -8.85 18.82 -18.90
N TYR A 456 -7.61 18.96 -18.39
CA TYR A 456 -6.37 18.42 -19.00
C TYR A 456 -5.99 18.98 -20.39
N SER A 457 -6.74 19.94 -20.92
CA SER A 457 -6.47 20.57 -22.23
C SER A 457 -5.62 21.85 -22.11
N GLY A 458 -5.63 22.47 -20.93
CA GLY A 458 -5.09 23.80 -20.74
C GLY A 458 -3.63 23.87 -20.33
N VAL A 459 -3.11 25.10 -20.34
CA VAL A 459 -1.76 25.41 -19.90
C VAL A 459 -1.78 26.52 -18.85
N ALA A 460 -1.29 26.18 -17.66
CA ALA A 460 -1.27 27.05 -16.48
C ALA A 460 -0.84 28.50 -16.76
N HIS A 461 0.31 28.73 -17.38
CA HIS A 461 0.82 30.10 -17.57
C HIS A 461 -0.07 30.99 -18.47
N LYS A 462 -0.92 30.39 -19.30
CA LYS A 462 -1.85 31.09 -20.19
C LYS A 462 -3.22 31.26 -19.52
N GLU A 463 -3.74 30.21 -18.90
CA GLU A 463 -5.16 30.15 -18.51
C GLU A 463 -5.37 30.21 -16.99
N PHE A 464 -4.39 29.73 -16.22
CA PHE A 464 -4.45 29.69 -14.76
C PHE A 464 -3.09 30.09 -14.14
N SER A 465 -2.70 31.34 -14.39
CA SER A 465 -1.35 31.84 -14.10
C SER A 465 -0.96 31.67 -12.63
N GLY A 466 0.34 31.75 -12.33
CA GLY A 466 0.84 31.73 -10.95
C GLY A 466 0.23 32.83 -10.05
N LYS A 467 -0.30 33.93 -10.60
CA LYS A 467 -1.05 34.94 -9.84
C LYS A 467 -2.44 34.44 -9.43
N ARG A 468 -3.13 33.73 -10.32
CA ARG A 468 -4.45 33.12 -10.05
C ARG A 468 -4.32 31.96 -9.08
N ALA A 469 -3.41 31.02 -9.36
CA ALA A 469 -3.13 29.89 -8.46
C ALA A 469 -2.70 30.33 -7.05
N LYS A 470 -2.00 31.47 -6.92
CA LYS A 470 -1.62 32.04 -5.63
C LYS A 470 -2.85 32.41 -4.77
N LYS A 471 -3.97 32.84 -5.35
CA LYS A 471 -5.19 33.18 -4.58
C LYS A 471 -5.78 31.98 -3.83
N LEU A 472 -5.46 30.78 -4.30
CA LEU A 472 -5.91 29.51 -3.73
C LEU A 472 -4.87 28.87 -2.77
N ASP A 473 -3.74 29.53 -2.54
CA ASP A 473 -2.65 29.02 -1.70
C ASP A 473 -3.05 28.98 -0.21
N GLY A 474 -2.39 28.11 0.56
CA GLY A 474 -2.61 27.89 1.98
C GLY A 474 -2.50 29.14 2.86
N LYS A 475 -1.79 30.19 2.40
CA LYS A 475 -1.74 31.50 3.07
C LYS A 475 -3.11 32.16 3.14
N TYR A 476 -3.92 32.08 2.09
CA TYR A 476 -5.27 32.67 2.06
C TYR A 476 -6.25 31.82 2.87
N LEU A 477 -6.10 30.49 2.86
CA LEU A 477 -6.83 29.59 3.75
C LEU A 477 -6.56 29.89 5.23
N ARG A 478 -5.34 30.33 5.58
CA ARG A 478 -5.00 30.69 6.96
C ARG A 478 -5.82 31.87 7.51
N LYS A 479 -6.39 32.74 6.67
CA LYS A 479 -7.33 33.80 7.10
C LYS A 479 -8.53 33.21 7.84
N TYR A 480 -8.99 32.04 7.40
CA TYR A 480 -10.18 31.37 7.92
C TYR A 480 -9.85 30.30 8.98
N TYR A 481 -8.58 30.13 9.34
CA TYR A 481 -8.15 29.05 10.23
C TYR A 481 -8.74 29.19 11.64
N SER A 482 -9.43 28.15 12.11
CA SER A 482 -10.01 28.09 13.46
C SER A 482 -9.38 27.00 14.35
N GLY A 483 -8.62 26.07 13.79
CA GLY A 483 -7.89 25.07 14.60
C GLY A 483 -7.23 23.96 13.81
N SER A 484 -6.23 23.29 14.40
CA SER A 484 -5.51 22.16 13.77
C SER A 484 -6.14 20.83 14.14
N VAL A 485 -6.36 19.98 13.14
CA VAL A 485 -6.94 18.65 13.30
C VAL A 485 -5.95 17.58 12.83
N GLY A 486 -5.74 16.58 13.67
CA GLY A 486 -4.94 15.41 13.35
C GLY A 486 -5.78 14.14 13.33
N CYS A 487 -5.42 13.19 12.46
CA CYS A 487 -5.84 11.81 12.63
C CYS A 487 -5.24 11.23 13.92
N PHE A 488 -5.75 10.08 14.36
CA PHE A 488 -5.21 9.37 15.52
C PHE A 488 -3.69 9.15 15.43
N ALA A 489 -2.99 9.36 16.55
CA ALA A 489 -1.53 9.23 16.70
C ALA A 489 -0.67 9.98 15.65
N CYS A 490 -1.18 11.05 15.02
CA CYS A 490 -0.45 11.80 13.99
C CYS A 490 0.34 12.98 14.59
N PRO A 491 1.69 12.97 14.54
CA PRO A 491 2.49 14.11 15.02
C PRO A 491 2.47 15.32 14.07
N VAL A 492 2.12 15.13 12.79
CA VAL A 492 2.08 16.22 11.80
C VAL A 492 0.83 17.09 11.94
N ARG A 493 -0.34 16.46 12.09
CA ARG A 493 -1.67 17.12 12.17
C ARG A 493 -1.94 18.03 10.96
N CYS A 494 -1.89 17.46 9.76
CA CYS A 494 -2.02 18.20 8.49
C CYS A 494 -3.43 18.73 8.18
N GLY A 495 -4.46 18.36 8.95
CA GLY A 495 -5.81 18.90 8.79
C GLY A 495 -5.98 20.21 9.54
N ALA A 496 -6.98 20.98 9.15
CA ALA A 496 -7.40 22.19 9.86
C ALA A 496 -8.91 22.39 9.73
N MET A 497 -9.51 23.02 10.73
CA MET A 497 -10.86 23.56 10.66
C MET A 497 -10.79 25.01 10.20
N LEU A 498 -11.82 25.42 9.46
CA LEU A 498 -12.01 26.76 8.96
C LEU A 498 -13.37 27.32 9.41
N THR A 499 -13.40 28.63 9.61
CA THR A 499 -14.61 29.44 9.82
C THR A 499 -14.66 30.53 8.76
N ILE A 500 -15.78 30.61 8.04
CA ILE A 500 -15.98 31.49 6.90
C ILE A 500 -17.22 32.34 7.17
N PRO A 501 -17.07 33.47 7.91
CA PRO A 501 -18.20 34.31 8.30
C PRO A 501 -19.00 34.82 7.09
N GLU A 502 -18.32 35.12 5.98
CA GLU A 502 -18.94 35.61 4.75
C GLU A 502 -19.90 34.59 4.10
N LEU A 503 -19.82 33.31 4.47
CA LEU A 503 -20.72 32.26 4.01
C LEU A 503 -21.62 31.72 5.14
N ASN A 504 -21.48 32.25 6.36
CA ASN A 504 -22.10 31.70 7.57
C ASN A 504 -21.80 30.20 7.79
N ILE A 505 -20.58 29.76 7.47
CA ILE A 505 -20.16 28.36 7.66
C ILE A 505 -19.04 28.29 8.70
N ASN A 506 -19.26 27.45 9.70
CA ASN A 506 -18.33 27.17 10.79
C ASN A 506 -17.88 25.72 10.74
N ASN A 507 -16.69 25.44 11.28
CA ASN A 507 -16.18 24.06 11.42
C ASN A 507 -16.14 23.29 10.09
N VAL A 508 -15.66 23.94 9.03
CA VAL A 508 -15.42 23.30 7.72
C VAL A 508 -14.02 22.73 7.68
N SER A 509 -13.85 21.54 7.09
CA SER A 509 -12.51 21.00 6.84
C SER A 509 -11.76 21.87 5.83
N ARG A 510 -10.47 22.12 6.08
CA ARG A 510 -9.61 22.68 5.04
C ARG A 510 -9.59 21.73 3.83
N PRO A 511 -9.94 22.20 2.62
CA PRO A 511 -9.89 21.35 1.44
C PRO A 511 -8.48 20.80 1.20
N GLU A 512 -8.38 19.55 0.76
CA GLU A 512 -7.11 18.93 0.38
C GLU A 512 -6.66 19.45 -1.01
N PHE A 513 -5.39 19.24 -1.37
CA PHE A 513 -4.82 19.62 -2.68
C PHE A 513 -5.70 19.17 -3.85
N GLU A 514 -6.14 17.90 -3.83
CA GLU A 514 -6.99 17.31 -4.85
C GLU A 514 -8.29 18.11 -5.05
N THR A 515 -8.99 18.46 -3.96
CA THR A 515 -10.21 19.27 -4.03
C THR A 515 -9.94 20.66 -4.61
N ILE A 516 -8.88 21.34 -4.13
CA ILE A 516 -8.58 22.72 -4.60
C ILE A 516 -8.13 22.72 -6.05
N ALA A 517 -7.37 21.72 -6.49
CA ALA A 517 -6.97 21.62 -7.89
C ALA A 517 -8.17 21.25 -8.79
N ALA A 518 -9.04 20.33 -8.34
CA ALA A 518 -10.22 19.89 -9.07
C ALA A 518 -11.28 20.99 -9.24
N PHE A 519 -11.50 21.83 -8.22
CA PHE A 519 -12.40 22.99 -8.30
C PHE A 519 -11.71 24.32 -8.58
N GLY A 520 -10.40 24.29 -8.81
CA GLY A 520 -9.57 25.46 -9.07
C GLY A 520 -9.02 25.44 -10.49
N GLY A 521 -7.77 25.00 -10.65
CA GLY A 521 -7.07 24.97 -11.94
C GLY A 521 -7.79 24.17 -13.02
N LEU A 522 -8.40 23.04 -12.66
CA LEU A 522 -9.16 22.21 -13.60
C LEU A 522 -10.36 22.95 -14.20
N LEU A 523 -11.02 23.83 -13.42
CA LEU A 523 -12.20 24.64 -13.80
C LEU A 523 -11.86 26.09 -14.20
N LEU A 524 -10.59 26.46 -14.15
CA LEU A 524 -10.14 27.86 -14.24
C LEU A 524 -10.79 28.77 -13.20
N ASN A 525 -11.10 28.27 -12.00
CA ASN A 525 -11.72 29.02 -10.91
C ASN A 525 -10.66 29.43 -9.89
N ASP A 526 -10.60 30.71 -9.53
CA ASP A 526 -9.71 31.24 -8.49
C ASP A 526 -10.47 31.89 -7.32
N ASP A 527 -11.77 31.59 -7.18
CA ASP A 527 -12.60 31.94 -6.03
C ASP A 527 -12.48 30.88 -4.92
N LEU A 528 -11.60 31.14 -3.97
CA LEU A 528 -11.35 30.25 -2.83
C LEU A 528 -12.61 29.98 -1.97
N LYS A 529 -13.52 30.96 -1.83
CA LYS A 529 -14.72 30.80 -1.00
C LYS A 529 -15.69 29.82 -1.65
N SER A 530 -15.85 29.90 -2.97
CA SER A 530 -16.66 28.92 -3.72
C SER A 530 -16.13 27.49 -3.52
N ILE A 531 -14.80 27.29 -3.57
CA ILE A 531 -14.17 25.97 -3.39
C ILE A 531 -14.41 25.43 -1.97
N ILE A 532 -14.30 26.28 -0.94
CA ILE A 532 -14.57 25.88 0.44
C ILE A 532 -16.04 25.47 0.61
N HIS A 533 -16.97 26.24 0.04
CA HIS A 533 -18.40 25.95 0.09
C HIS A 533 -18.73 24.63 -0.60
N ILE A 534 -18.14 24.38 -1.77
CA ILE A 534 -18.30 23.13 -2.50
C ILE A 534 -17.72 21.96 -1.69
N ASN A 535 -16.52 22.10 -1.11
CA ASN A 535 -15.93 21.05 -0.28
C ASN A 535 -16.87 20.66 0.88
N GLU A 536 -17.34 21.65 1.64
CA GLU A 536 -18.28 21.43 2.73
C GLU A 536 -19.54 20.71 2.26
N TYR A 537 -20.14 21.17 1.17
CA TYR A 537 -21.35 20.57 0.63
C TYR A 537 -21.11 19.10 0.25
N LEU A 538 -20.01 18.79 -0.47
CA LEU A 538 -19.70 17.43 -0.89
C LEU A 538 -19.37 16.51 0.29
N ASP A 539 -18.71 17.00 1.34
CA ASP A 539 -18.50 16.24 2.58
C ASP A 539 -19.84 15.90 3.26
N LEU A 540 -20.78 16.84 3.31
CA LEU A 540 -22.12 16.63 3.87
C LEU A 540 -22.96 15.63 3.06
N GLN A 541 -22.80 15.64 1.73
CA GLN A 541 -23.47 14.69 0.82
C GLN A 541 -22.78 13.32 0.76
N GLY A 542 -21.51 13.24 1.17
CA GLY A 542 -20.68 12.03 1.06
C GLY A 542 -20.26 11.74 -0.38
N LEU A 543 -19.79 12.76 -1.12
CA LEU A 543 -19.38 12.64 -2.53
C LEU A 543 -17.89 12.90 -2.73
N ASP A 544 -17.27 12.16 -3.67
CA ASP A 544 -15.88 12.35 -4.04
C ASP A 544 -15.64 13.70 -4.74
N THR A 545 -14.78 14.53 -4.16
CA THR A 545 -14.45 15.85 -4.71
C THR A 545 -13.66 15.77 -6.01
N ILE A 546 -12.83 14.73 -6.21
CA ILE A 546 -12.06 14.54 -7.44
C ILE A 546 -13.02 14.24 -8.59
N SER A 547 -13.86 13.22 -8.41
CA SER A 547 -14.82 12.81 -9.44
C SER A 547 -15.84 13.91 -9.72
N CYS A 548 -16.38 14.56 -8.68
CA CYS A 548 -17.31 15.69 -8.87
C CYS A 548 -16.66 16.86 -9.62
N GLY A 549 -15.42 17.25 -9.27
CA GLY A 549 -14.69 18.28 -10.00
C GLY A 549 -14.40 17.91 -11.46
N GLY A 550 -14.06 16.64 -11.72
CA GLY A 550 -13.90 16.10 -13.08
C GLY A 550 -15.19 16.14 -13.91
N ILE A 551 -16.33 15.82 -13.29
CA ILE A 551 -17.66 15.92 -13.92
C ILE A 551 -18.00 17.37 -14.24
N VAL A 552 -17.75 18.31 -13.32
CA VAL A 552 -17.97 19.74 -13.59
C VAL A 552 -17.06 20.24 -14.71
N ALA A 553 -15.80 19.82 -14.76
CA ALA A 553 -14.88 20.16 -15.84
C ALA A 553 -15.37 19.63 -17.20
N TYR A 554 -15.88 18.41 -17.22
CA TYR A 554 -16.52 17.79 -18.39
C TYR A 554 -17.74 18.59 -18.86
N VAL A 555 -18.62 19.03 -17.95
CA VAL A 555 -19.79 19.85 -18.26
C VAL A 555 -19.38 21.19 -18.89
N LEU A 556 -18.41 21.89 -18.30
CA LEU A 556 -17.92 23.18 -18.81
C LEU A 556 -17.37 23.05 -20.24
N GLU A 557 -16.66 21.96 -20.52
CA GLU A 557 -16.17 21.69 -21.88
C GLU A 557 -17.28 21.32 -22.86
N CYS A 558 -18.28 20.54 -22.43
CA CYS A 558 -19.44 20.23 -23.26
C CYS A 558 -20.25 21.48 -23.62
N VAL A 559 -20.40 22.41 -22.68
CA VAL A 559 -21.00 23.73 -22.94
C VAL A 559 -20.17 24.55 -23.93
N GLU A 560 -18.85 24.61 -23.74
CA GLU A 560 -17.95 25.31 -24.68
C GLU A 560 -18.03 24.73 -26.10
N LYS A 561 -18.20 23.42 -26.24
CA LYS A 561 -18.39 22.75 -27.53
C LYS A 561 -19.82 22.81 -28.07
N GLY A 562 -20.76 23.44 -27.36
CA GLY A 562 -22.17 23.53 -27.75
C GLY A 562 -22.96 22.22 -27.65
N LEU A 563 -22.43 21.23 -26.92
CA LEU A 563 -23.08 19.93 -26.69
C LEU A 563 -24.15 20.00 -25.60
N LEU A 564 -24.07 21.00 -24.73
CA LEU A 564 -25.06 21.32 -23.70
C LEU A 564 -25.47 22.77 -23.83
N LYS A 565 -26.77 23.04 -23.67
CA LYS A 565 -27.40 24.34 -23.79
C LYS A 565 -28.13 24.73 -22.51
N LYS A 566 -28.58 25.98 -22.43
CA LYS A 566 -29.22 26.56 -21.24
C LYS A 566 -30.38 25.68 -20.71
N GLU A 567 -31.17 25.12 -21.61
CA GLU A 567 -32.35 24.33 -21.27
C GLU A 567 -32.02 23.00 -20.57
N ASP A 568 -30.81 22.46 -20.80
CA ASP A 568 -30.39 21.21 -20.14
C ASP A 568 -30.16 21.40 -18.64
N PHE A 569 -29.93 22.63 -18.20
CA PHE A 569 -29.67 22.99 -16.80
C PHE A 569 -30.91 23.52 -16.07
N LYS A 570 -32.12 23.26 -16.60
CA LYS A 570 -33.35 23.56 -15.87
C LYS A 570 -33.42 22.75 -14.58
N CYS A 571 -33.71 23.44 -13.49
CA CYS A 571 -33.92 22.85 -12.17
C CYS A 571 -34.87 23.73 -11.36
N GLN A 572 -35.23 23.29 -10.15
CA GLN A 572 -36.13 24.01 -9.26
C GLN A 572 -35.66 25.45 -9.00
N ASP A 573 -34.36 25.65 -8.76
CA ASP A 573 -33.79 26.98 -8.49
C ASP A 573 -33.64 27.86 -9.75
N TYR A 574 -33.65 27.24 -10.94
CA TYR A 574 -33.45 27.91 -12.23
C TYR A 574 -34.41 27.33 -13.30
N PRO A 575 -35.71 27.70 -13.26
CA PRO A 575 -36.73 27.12 -14.16
C PRO A 575 -36.50 27.45 -15.64
N ASP A 576 -35.86 28.58 -15.94
CA ASP A 576 -35.46 28.98 -17.30
C ASP A 576 -34.12 28.39 -17.72
N GLY A 577 -33.46 27.63 -16.84
CA GLY A 577 -32.11 27.10 -17.02
C GLY A 577 -31.02 28.15 -16.85
N PHE A 578 -29.77 27.69 -16.78
CA PHE A 578 -28.59 28.52 -16.72
C PHE A 578 -27.50 27.93 -17.61
N ILE A 579 -26.40 28.67 -17.82
CA ILE A 579 -25.26 28.16 -18.57
C ILE A 579 -23.99 28.35 -17.72
N PRO A 580 -23.35 27.26 -17.25
CA PRO A 580 -22.12 27.37 -16.50
C PRO A 580 -20.95 27.69 -17.44
N GLN A 581 -20.00 28.51 -17.00
CA GLN A 581 -18.87 28.96 -17.82
C GLN A 581 -17.54 28.74 -17.11
N TRP A 582 -16.47 28.56 -17.90
CA TRP A 582 -15.11 28.60 -17.39
C TRP A 582 -14.85 29.91 -16.66
N ASN A 583 -14.09 29.85 -15.56
CA ASN A 583 -13.72 31.06 -14.80
C ASN A 583 -14.93 31.85 -14.24
N ASP A 584 -16.07 31.19 -14.04
CA ASP A 584 -17.21 31.74 -13.32
C ASP A 584 -17.64 30.78 -12.21
N SER A 585 -17.58 31.23 -10.96
CA SER A 585 -17.94 30.43 -9.79
C SER A 585 -19.45 30.39 -9.52
N LYS A 586 -20.24 31.25 -10.18
CA LYS A 586 -21.66 31.51 -9.87
C LYS A 586 -22.51 30.24 -9.78
N TYR A 587 -22.33 29.30 -10.72
CA TYR A 587 -23.16 28.11 -10.82
C TYR A 587 -22.46 26.79 -10.43
N LEU A 588 -21.19 26.84 -9.99
CA LEU A 588 -20.44 25.61 -9.70
C LEU A 588 -21.05 24.82 -8.53
N LEU A 589 -21.46 25.51 -7.46
CA LEU A 589 -22.15 24.87 -6.34
C LEU A 589 -23.52 24.33 -6.77
N THR A 590 -24.27 25.07 -7.59
CA THR A 590 -25.55 24.61 -8.14
C THR A 590 -25.38 23.30 -8.90
N LEU A 591 -24.38 23.20 -9.78
CA LEU A 591 -24.09 21.94 -10.48
C LEU A 591 -23.78 20.79 -9.52
N CYS A 592 -22.96 21.05 -8.49
CA CYS A 592 -22.67 20.05 -7.46
C CYS A 592 -23.94 19.58 -6.73
N LYS A 593 -24.88 20.50 -6.45
CA LYS A 593 -26.18 20.18 -5.86
C LYS A 593 -27.01 19.29 -6.79
N LEU A 594 -27.13 19.63 -8.07
CA LEU A 594 -27.87 18.83 -9.05
C LEU A 594 -27.31 17.41 -9.13
N ILE A 595 -25.98 17.26 -9.20
CA ILE A 595 -25.29 15.95 -9.20
C ILE A 595 -25.64 15.17 -7.93
N ALA A 596 -25.56 15.80 -6.75
CA ALA A 596 -25.86 15.14 -5.48
C ALA A 596 -27.32 14.75 -5.33
N THR A 597 -28.24 15.58 -5.85
CA THR A 597 -29.67 15.36 -5.74
C THR A 597 -30.23 14.47 -6.86
N ARG A 598 -29.45 14.20 -7.91
CA ARG A 598 -29.91 13.60 -9.18
C ARG A 598 -31.06 14.40 -9.81
N GLU A 599 -31.01 15.73 -9.72
CA GLU A 599 -32.05 16.59 -10.26
C GLU A 599 -31.68 17.07 -11.67
N GLY A 600 -32.61 16.93 -12.63
CA GLY A 600 -32.40 17.35 -14.02
C GLY A 600 -31.17 16.67 -14.62
N ILE A 601 -30.26 17.47 -15.20
CA ILE A 601 -28.96 16.97 -15.72
C ILE A 601 -28.12 16.25 -14.65
N GLY A 602 -28.36 16.53 -13.37
CA GLY A 602 -27.73 15.84 -12.26
C GLY A 602 -27.85 14.32 -12.32
N ASP A 603 -28.98 13.78 -12.78
CA ASP A 603 -29.16 12.31 -12.90
C ASP A 603 -28.29 11.69 -14.00
N ILE A 604 -28.01 12.45 -15.07
CA ILE A 604 -27.08 12.04 -16.12
C ILE A 604 -25.64 12.01 -15.60
N LEU A 605 -25.30 12.95 -14.71
CA LEU A 605 -23.94 13.23 -14.26
C LEU A 605 -23.53 12.48 -12.98
N ALA A 606 -24.49 12.09 -12.14
CA ALA A 606 -24.25 11.51 -10.81
C ALA A 606 -23.40 10.22 -10.79
N ASP A 607 -23.23 9.59 -11.95
CA ASP A 607 -22.56 8.29 -12.09
C ASP A 607 -21.20 8.36 -12.81
N GLY A 608 -20.63 9.57 -12.93
CA GLY A 608 -19.30 9.79 -13.47
C GLY A 608 -19.28 10.14 -14.96
N VAL A 609 -18.15 10.66 -15.43
CA VAL A 609 -17.99 11.20 -16.80
C VAL A 609 -18.16 10.15 -17.88
N ARG A 610 -17.79 8.89 -17.61
CA ARG A 610 -17.99 7.77 -18.56
C ARG A 610 -19.47 7.51 -18.78
N LYS A 611 -20.26 7.48 -17.71
CA LYS A 611 -21.72 7.25 -17.79
C LYS A 611 -22.45 8.46 -18.38
N ALA A 612 -21.97 9.66 -18.08
CA ALA A 612 -22.47 10.87 -18.69
C ALA A 612 -22.20 10.88 -20.21
N SER A 613 -20.99 10.51 -20.66
CA SER A 613 -20.65 10.52 -22.09
C SER A 613 -21.39 9.48 -22.91
N GLU A 614 -21.82 8.36 -22.31
CA GLU A 614 -22.71 7.40 -22.95
C GLU A 614 -24.11 8.00 -23.28
N LYS A 615 -24.52 9.06 -22.56
CA LYS A 615 -25.83 9.72 -22.70
C LYS A 615 -25.77 11.04 -23.46
N ILE A 616 -24.66 11.80 -23.34
CA ILE A 616 -24.44 13.08 -24.03
C ILE A 616 -23.61 12.81 -25.28
N LYS A 617 -24.23 12.87 -26.45
CA LYS A 617 -23.58 12.53 -27.73
C LYS A 617 -22.36 13.41 -28.01
N PHE A 618 -21.32 12.80 -28.61
CA PHE A 618 -20.09 13.47 -29.06
C PHE A 618 -19.24 14.11 -27.95
N SER A 619 -19.43 13.65 -26.71
CA SER A 619 -18.76 14.20 -25.53
C SER A 619 -17.63 13.30 -24.99
N GLU A 620 -17.37 12.17 -25.62
CA GLU A 620 -16.41 11.14 -25.18
C GLU A 620 -14.99 11.70 -25.01
N GLU A 621 -14.59 12.65 -25.85
CA GLU A 621 -13.28 13.31 -25.74
C GLU A 621 -13.15 14.23 -24.51
N CYS A 622 -14.26 14.74 -24.00
CA CYS A 622 -14.31 15.57 -22.80
C CYS A 622 -14.22 14.72 -21.52
N ALA A 623 -14.55 13.42 -21.60
CA ALA A 623 -14.62 12.53 -20.45
C ALA A 623 -13.24 12.01 -20.05
N ILE A 624 -12.59 12.66 -19.07
CA ILE A 624 -11.24 12.31 -18.64
C ILE A 624 -11.27 11.29 -17.49
N HIS A 625 -11.02 10.02 -17.82
CA HIS A 625 -11.07 8.93 -16.86
C HIS A 625 -10.09 7.79 -17.18
N SER A 626 -9.92 6.89 -16.23
CA SER A 626 -9.42 5.53 -16.45
C SER A 626 -10.47 4.52 -16.02
N ARG A 627 -10.97 3.73 -16.98
CA ARG A 627 -12.06 2.74 -16.79
C ARG A 627 -13.28 3.27 -16.02
N GLY A 628 -13.70 4.50 -16.29
CA GLY A 628 -14.83 5.17 -15.64
C GLY A 628 -14.47 6.00 -14.40
N GLN A 629 -13.32 5.77 -13.76
CA GLN A 629 -12.89 6.58 -12.64
C GLN A 629 -12.15 7.84 -13.14
N GLU A 630 -12.65 9.03 -12.76
CA GLU A 630 -12.04 10.32 -13.08
C GLU A 630 -10.58 10.38 -12.61
N LEU A 631 -9.71 11.01 -13.38
CA LEU A 631 -8.29 11.08 -13.03
C LEU A 631 -8.03 12.05 -11.86
N PRO A 632 -6.99 11.79 -11.03
CA PRO A 632 -6.61 12.70 -9.95
C PRO A 632 -5.77 13.87 -10.46
N MET A 633 -5.52 14.85 -9.61
CA MET A 633 -4.90 16.13 -9.96
C MET A 633 -3.38 16.08 -10.16
N HIS A 634 -2.90 15.00 -10.78
CA HIS A 634 -1.53 14.73 -11.21
C HIS A 634 -1.52 14.24 -12.66
N ASP A 635 -0.91 15.03 -13.54
CA ASP A 635 -0.89 14.84 -14.98
C ASP A 635 0.14 13.79 -15.39
N GLY A 636 -0.36 12.66 -15.89
CA GLY A 636 0.44 11.51 -16.28
C GLY A 636 1.47 11.80 -17.38
N ARG A 637 1.30 12.89 -18.16
CA ARG A 637 2.29 13.34 -19.16
C ARG A 637 3.57 13.84 -18.50
N LEU A 638 3.51 14.24 -17.22
CA LEU A 638 4.69 14.51 -16.38
C LEU A 638 5.06 13.29 -15.54
N THR A 639 4.07 12.70 -14.86
CA THR A 639 4.23 11.62 -13.87
C THR A 639 3.94 10.26 -14.48
N LYS A 640 4.85 9.79 -15.34
CA LYS A 640 4.66 8.54 -16.11
C LYS A 640 4.42 7.29 -15.23
N GLY A 641 4.98 7.24 -14.03
CA GLY A 641 4.77 6.16 -13.07
C GLY A 641 3.38 6.18 -12.46
N LEU A 642 2.85 7.37 -12.13
CA LEU A 642 1.45 7.52 -11.72
C LEU A 642 0.50 7.18 -12.88
N LEU A 643 0.81 7.63 -14.09
CA LEU A 643 0.05 7.24 -15.30
C LEU A 643 -0.03 5.72 -15.46
N LEU A 644 1.08 5.02 -15.25
CA LEU A 644 1.13 3.57 -15.28
C LEU A 644 0.23 2.97 -14.19
N THR A 645 0.24 3.51 -12.97
CA THR A 645 -0.68 3.09 -11.90
C THR A 645 -2.14 3.33 -12.27
N TYR A 646 -2.49 4.47 -12.88
CA TYR A 646 -3.88 4.77 -13.27
C TYR A 646 -4.46 3.68 -14.16
N VAL A 647 -3.63 3.12 -15.02
CA VAL A 647 -4.02 2.10 -15.99
C VAL A 647 -3.97 0.68 -15.43
N THR A 648 -2.89 0.35 -14.71
CA THR A 648 -2.54 -1.04 -14.39
C THR A 648 -2.96 -1.49 -13.00
N ASP A 649 -3.30 -0.57 -12.09
CA ASP A 649 -3.82 -0.94 -10.78
C ASP A 649 -5.26 -1.48 -10.88
N PRO A 650 -5.62 -2.51 -10.11
CA PRO A 650 -6.98 -3.03 -10.04
C PRO A 650 -8.05 -2.00 -9.66
N SER A 651 -7.66 -0.94 -8.94
CA SER A 651 -8.44 0.28 -8.65
C SER A 651 -7.95 1.43 -9.53
N PRO A 652 -8.45 1.58 -10.77
CA PRO A 652 -7.89 2.46 -11.78
C PRO A 652 -7.99 3.96 -11.43
N GLY A 653 -7.25 4.78 -12.17
CA GLY A 653 -7.29 6.24 -12.05
C GLY A 653 -6.86 6.76 -10.68
N ARG A 654 -5.93 6.08 -9.98
CA ARG A 654 -5.55 6.41 -8.58
C ARG A 654 -4.08 6.76 -8.43
N HIS A 655 -3.79 7.90 -7.78
CA HIS A 655 -2.42 8.30 -7.48
C HIS A 655 -1.88 7.65 -6.21
N THR A 656 -2.73 7.27 -5.26
CA THR A 656 -2.34 6.68 -3.96
C THR A 656 -2.11 5.17 -3.97
N ALA A 657 -2.29 4.49 -5.11
CA ALA A 657 -2.08 3.03 -5.23
C ALA A 657 -0.60 2.64 -5.47
N GLY A 658 0.30 3.60 -5.32
CA GLY A 658 1.73 3.44 -5.58
C GLY A 658 2.13 4.08 -6.89
N GLY A 659 3.41 4.39 -7.04
CA GLY A 659 3.91 5.12 -8.19
C GLY A 659 5.38 5.39 -8.01
N VAL A 660 6.23 4.94 -8.94
CA VAL A 660 7.67 5.14 -8.83
C VAL A 660 7.99 6.62 -8.66
N ASP A 661 7.22 7.53 -9.28
CA ASP A 661 7.44 8.97 -9.20
C ASP A 661 7.52 9.48 -7.75
N TYR A 662 6.71 8.97 -6.81
CA TYR A 662 6.83 9.32 -5.39
C TYR A 662 8.18 8.93 -4.79
N PHE A 663 8.68 7.74 -5.14
CA PHE A 663 10.00 7.28 -4.71
C PHE A 663 11.14 8.09 -5.32
N LEU A 664 10.98 8.48 -6.59
CA LEU A 664 11.97 9.30 -7.29
C LEU A 664 12.11 10.68 -6.66
N VAL A 665 11.06 11.17 -6.03
CA VAL A 665 11.07 12.46 -5.36
C VAL A 665 11.39 12.40 -3.87
N GLY A 666 11.79 11.22 -3.38
CA GLY A 666 12.33 11.01 -2.04
C GLY A 666 11.37 10.38 -1.03
N ALA A 667 10.08 10.22 -1.37
CA ALA A 667 9.15 9.44 -0.56
C ALA A 667 9.60 7.97 -0.53
N GLY A 668 9.39 7.24 0.57
CA GLY A 668 9.66 5.79 0.61
C GLY A 668 11.16 5.40 0.69
N ASN A 669 12.04 6.03 -0.10
CA ASN A 669 13.50 5.77 -0.12
C ASN A 669 14.20 6.11 1.20
N ALA A 670 13.67 7.07 1.96
CA ALA A 670 14.14 7.41 3.30
C ALA A 670 13.28 6.78 4.41
N PHE A 671 12.16 6.16 4.04
CA PHE A 671 11.18 5.63 4.97
C PHE A 671 11.57 4.24 5.47
N LEU A 672 11.82 3.29 4.56
CA LEU A 672 12.19 1.92 4.92
C LEU A 672 13.69 1.71 4.77
N LYS A 673 14.37 1.53 5.90
CA LYS A 673 15.81 1.23 5.92
C LYS A 673 16.11 -0.04 5.11
N GLY A 674 17.05 0.06 4.17
CA GLY A 674 17.45 -1.05 3.30
C GLY A 674 16.71 -1.11 1.96
N PHE A 675 15.64 -0.34 1.77
CA PHE A 675 14.91 -0.26 0.51
C PHE A 675 15.26 1.01 -0.26
N LYS A 676 15.75 0.90 -1.49
CA LYS A 676 16.08 2.03 -2.36
C LYS A 676 15.77 1.75 -3.82
N LEU A 677 15.03 2.64 -4.46
CA LEU A 677 14.76 2.60 -5.89
C LEU A 677 15.69 3.55 -6.66
N LYS A 678 16.37 3.03 -7.68
CA LYS A 678 17.22 3.82 -8.58
C LYS A 678 16.41 4.28 -9.78
N ASN A 679 16.40 5.59 -10.07
CA ASN A 679 15.65 6.15 -11.19
C ASN A 679 16.17 5.71 -12.56
N SER A 680 15.30 5.71 -13.56
CA SER A 680 15.67 5.63 -14.97
C SER A 680 14.83 6.57 -15.84
N LYS A 681 15.47 7.14 -16.87
CA LYS A 681 14.78 7.93 -17.90
C LYS A 681 14.11 7.06 -18.97
N LYS A 682 14.50 5.77 -19.11
CA LYS A 682 13.94 4.86 -20.12
C LYS A 682 12.62 4.25 -19.63
N ASP A 683 11.59 4.28 -20.47
CA ASP A 683 10.23 3.89 -20.10
C ASP A 683 10.12 2.41 -19.69
N GLU A 684 10.77 1.48 -20.40
CA GLU A 684 10.82 0.06 -20.01
C GLU A 684 11.47 -0.15 -18.63
N LYS A 685 12.57 0.57 -18.36
CA LYS A 685 13.23 0.51 -17.05
C LYS A 685 12.35 1.10 -15.94
N LYS A 686 11.57 2.15 -16.25
CA LYS A 686 10.57 2.68 -15.29
C LYS A 686 9.50 1.65 -14.96
N GLY A 687 8.98 0.91 -15.95
CA GLY A 687 8.03 -0.19 -15.70
C GLY A 687 8.61 -1.26 -14.76
N LYS A 688 9.88 -1.63 -14.93
CA LYS A 688 10.58 -2.56 -14.03
C LYS A 688 10.69 -2.02 -12.60
N ILE A 689 11.05 -0.75 -12.42
CA ILE A 689 11.19 -0.13 -11.09
C ILE A 689 9.82 0.08 -10.42
N GLN A 690 8.77 0.34 -11.21
CA GLN A 690 7.39 0.45 -10.73
C GLN A 690 6.95 -0.80 -9.97
N ALA A 691 7.39 -2.00 -10.39
CA ALA A 691 7.07 -3.26 -9.71
C ALA A 691 7.42 -3.20 -8.22
N GLU A 692 8.63 -2.75 -7.88
CA GLU A 692 9.08 -2.65 -6.50
C GLU A 692 8.34 -1.57 -5.70
N ALA A 693 8.05 -0.43 -6.34
CA ALA A 693 7.23 0.62 -5.74
C ALA A 693 5.82 0.12 -5.37
N VAL A 694 5.16 -0.60 -6.28
CA VAL A 694 3.80 -1.13 -6.05
C VAL A 694 3.82 -2.20 -4.97
N LYS A 695 4.79 -3.14 -5.00
CA LYS A 695 4.96 -4.15 -3.93
C LYS A 695 5.11 -3.49 -2.57
N PHE A 696 5.95 -2.46 -2.45
CA PHE A 696 6.10 -1.71 -1.21
C PHE A 696 4.78 -1.07 -0.77
N THR A 697 4.13 -0.31 -1.66
CA THR A 697 2.91 0.43 -1.33
C THR A 697 1.80 -0.52 -0.88
N GLN A 698 1.73 -1.70 -1.50
CA GLN A 698 0.72 -2.68 -1.13
C GLN A 698 0.87 -3.18 0.31
N SER A 699 2.08 -3.50 0.75
CA SER A 699 2.30 -3.88 2.15
C SER A 699 2.11 -2.70 3.10
N PHE A 700 2.61 -1.52 2.72
CA PHE A 700 2.49 -0.30 3.50
C PHE A 700 1.03 0.06 3.82
N ASN A 701 0.15 0.02 2.81
CA ASN A 701 -1.28 0.32 2.98
C ASN A 701 -1.99 -0.69 3.91
N SER A 702 -1.45 -1.91 4.06
CA SER A 702 -1.98 -2.95 4.95
C SER A 702 -1.56 -2.74 6.41
N CYS A 703 -0.55 -1.91 6.66
CA CYS A 703 -0.10 -1.55 8.01
C CYS A 703 -1.00 -0.52 8.70
N GLY A 704 -1.86 0.20 7.96
CA GLY A 704 -2.74 1.23 8.53
C GLY A 704 -2.06 2.57 8.77
N LEU A 705 -0.97 2.82 8.05
CA LEU A 705 -0.23 4.06 8.12
C LEU A 705 -0.77 5.10 7.12
N CYS A 706 -0.67 6.36 7.50
CA CYS A 706 -0.92 7.49 6.61
C CYS A 706 0.17 7.57 5.54
N LEU A 707 -0.17 7.65 4.24
CA LEU A 707 0.78 7.81 3.13
C LEU A 707 1.85 8.88 3.38
N PHE A 708 1.49 10.00 4.03
CA PHE A 708 2.45 11.06 4.35
C PHE A 708 3.56 10.65 5.31
N SER A 709 3.45 9.53 6.04
CA SER A 709 4.56 9.00 6.83
C SER A 709 5.78 8.67 5.97
N GLU A 710 5.57 8.32 4.69
CA GLU A 710 6.65 8.06 3.71
C GLU A 710 7.48 9.30 3.37
N TRP A 711 6.96 10.47 3.68
CA TRP A 711 7.51 11.77 3.28
C TRP A 711 8.06 12.57 4.47
N VAL A 712 7.79 12.11 5.70
CA VAL A 712 8.15 12.82 6.94
C VAL A 712 8.96 11.88 7.83
N GLY A 713 10.27 12.13 7.93
CA GLY A 713 11.21 11.34 8.73
C GLY A 713 11.56 9.96 8.16
N THR A 714 12.35 9.22 8.93
CA THR A 714 12.71 7.81 8.67
C THR A 714 11.95 6.93 9.66
N TYR A 715 10.94 6.23 9.17
CA TYR A 715 10.02 5.48 10.02
C TYR A 715 10.59 4.09 10.34
N PRO A 716 10.65 3.66 11.61
CA PRO A 716 11.16 2.35 11.97
C PRO A 716 10.12 1.24 11.73
N LEU A 717 9.69 1.03 10.48
CA LEU A 717 8.48 0.24 10.17
C LEU A 717 8.62 -1.22 10.58
N LEU A 718 9.69 -1.89 10.13
CA LEU A 718 9.90 -3.32 10.42
C LEU A 718 10.18 -3.52 11.91
N GLU A 719 10.92 -2.61 12.55
CA GLU A 719 11.10 -2.66 14.01
C GLU A 719 9.79 -2.44 14.77
N MET A 720 8.89 -1.59 14.25
CA MET A 720 7.56 -1.36 14.83
C MET A 720 6.68 -2.60 14.70
N ILE A 721 6.70 -3.27 13.53
CA ILE A 721 5.99 -4.54 13.31
C ILE A 721 6.54 -5.63 14.22
N LYS A 722 7.87 -5.73 14.37
CA LYS A 722 8.51 -6.67 15.30
C LYS A 722 8.11 -6.40 16.75
N ALA A 723 8.17 -5.15 17.19
CA ALA A 723 7.76 -4.77 18.55
C ALA A 723 6.27 -5.00 18.79
N PHE A 724 5.43 -4.79 17.78
CA PHE A 724 3.99 -4.95 17.91
C PHE A 724 3.56 -6.41 17.91
N ALA A 725 3.96 -7.17 16.90
CA ALA A 725 3.43 -8.50 16.64
C ALA A 725 4.44 -9.63 16.89
N GLY A 726 5.70 -9.31 17.20
CA GLY A 726 6.78 -10.29 17.32
C GLY A 726 7.33 -10.75 15.97
N TRP A 727 7.02 -10.02 14.90
CA TRP A 727 7.29 -10.46 13.53
C TRP A 727 8.60 -9.88 13.01
N ASP A 728 9.62 -10.71 12.88
CA ASP A 728 10.92 -10.30 12.34
C ASP A 728 10.92 -10.40 10.81
N LEU A 729 10.33 -9.41 10.15
CA LEU A 729 10.23 -9.37 8.69
C LEU A 729 11.49 -8.75 8.08
N SER A 730 12.03 -9.37 7.02
CA SER A 730 12.98 -8.71 6.13
C SER A 730 12.27 -7.76 5.15
N VAL A 731 13.04 -6.94 4.44
CA VAL A 731 12.50 -6.12 3.33
C VAL A 731 11.89 -7.00 2.24
N ASP A 732 12.51 -8.13 1.92
CA ASP A 732 12.03 -9.04 0.88
C ASP A 732 10.72 -9.74 1.30
N ASP A 733 10.59 -10.12 2.58
CA ASP A 733 9.31 -10.64 3.11
C ASP A 733 8.21 -9.58 2.99
N PHE A 734 8.53 -8.34 3.36
CA PHE A 734 7.61 -7.23 3.26
C PHE A 734 7.19 -6.96 1.81
N LEU A 735 8.11 -6.98 0.85
CA LEU A 735 7.78 -6.82 -0.57
C LEU A 735 7.00 -8.02 -1.14
N LYS A 736 7.31 -9.24 -0.69
CA LYS A 736 6.58 -10.46 -1.10
C LYS A 736 5.13 -10.44 -0.65
N ILE A 737 4.84 -9.94 0.55
CA ILE A 737 3.46 -9.72 1.03
C ILE A 737 2.71 -8.78 0.08
N GLY A 738 3.33 -7.68 -0.33
CA GLY A 738 2.70 -6.70 -1.20
C GLY A 738 2.52 -7.22 -2.62
N TRP A 739 3.47 -8.04 -3.11
CA TRP A 739 3.33 -8.76 -4.37
C TRP A 739 2.13 -9.72 -4.33
N ARG A 740 1.93 -10.44 -3.22
CA ARG A 740 0.77 -11.31 -3.01
C ARG A 740 -0.53 -10.51 -3.05
N ILE A 741 -0.61 -9.40 -2.33
CA ILE A 741 -1.83 -8.56 -2.29
C ILE A 741 -2.14 -7.96 -3.67
N GLN A 742 -1.15 -7.42 -4.37
CA GLN A 742 -1.34 -6.90 -5.73
C GLN A 742 -1.85 -7.98 -6.68
N THR A 743 -1.25 -9.16 -6.62
CA THR A 743 -1.62 -10.31 -7.46
C THR A 743 -3.04 -10.76 -7.18
N LEU A 744 -3.45 -10.79 -5.91
CA LEU A 744 -4.81 -11.19 -5.53
C LEU A 744 -5.86 -10.18 -6.02
N ARG A 745 -5.58 -8.87 -5.91
CA ARG A 745 -6.45 -7.81 -6.47
C ARG A 745 -6.53 -7.90 -8.00
N GLN A 746 -5.41 -8.21 -8.66
CA GLN A 746 -5.39 -8.41 -10.11
C GLN A 746 -6.24 -9.63 -10.51
N MET A 747 -6.09 -10.76 -9.81
CA MET A 747 -6.91 -11.95 -10.03
C MET A 747 -8.40 -11.69 -9.79
N PHE A 748 -8.75 -10.84 -8.82
CA PHE A 748 -10.14 -10.45 -8.57
C PHE A 748 -10.79 -9.83 -9.81
N ASN A 749 -10.05 -8.99 -10.54
CA ASN A 749 -10.51 -8.43 -11.80
C ASN A 749 -10.47 -9.47 -12.93
N ALA A 750 -9.39 -10.24 -13.01
CA ALA A 750 -9.15 -11.18 -14.11
C ALA A 750 -10.23 -12.27 -14.23
N ARG A 751 -10.66 -12.81 -13.09
CA ARG A 751 -11.65 -13.91 -13.03
C ARG A 751 -13.04 -13.54 -13.54
N ASP A 752 -13.33 -12.24 -13.72
CA ASP A 752 -14.61 -11.76 -14.25
C ASP A 752 -14.68 -11.83 -15.79
N GLY A 753 -13.58 -12.16 -16.46
CA GLY A 753 -13.56 -12.47 -17.90
C GLY A 753 -12.65 -11.59 -18.75
N GLU A 754 -12.18 -10.44 -18.25
CA GLU A 754 -11.14 -9.63 -18.92
C GLU A 754 -10.54 -8.58 -17.99
N ILE A 755 -9.26 -8.27 -18.17
CA ILE A 755 -8.62 -7.12 -17.54
C ILE A 755 -8.60 -5.96 -18.54
N LYS A 756 -9.36 -4.92 -18.20
CA LYS A 756 -9.37 -3.67 -18.98
C LYS A 756 -8.22 -2.78 -18.54
N HIS A 757 -7.52 -2.22 -19.53
CA HIS A 757 -6.52 -1.18 -19.36
C HIS A 757 -6.99 -0.02 -20.21
N GLU A 758 -7.76 0.91 -19.64
CA GLU A 758 -8.41 1.97 -20.40
C GLU A 758 -8.04 3.32 -19.82
N ILE A 759 -7.63 4.26 -20.67
CA ILE A 759 -7.45 5.66 -20.30
C ILE A 759 -7.77 6.58 -21.48
N THR A 760 -8.30 7.77 -21.18
CA THR A 760 -8.61 8.77 -22.20
C THR A 760 -7.36 9.23 -22.95
N LYS A 761 -7.44 9.32 -24.29
CA LYS A 761 -6.34 9.77 -25.19
C LYS A 761 -5.65 11.06 -24.72
N ARG A 762 -6.42 12.05 -24.27
CA ARG A 762 -5.89 13.33 -23.76
C ARG A 762 -4.93 13.16 -22.59
N ALA A 763 -5.18 12.21 -21.69
CA ALA A 763 -4.38 11.99 -20.49
C ALA A 763 -2.98 11.44 -20.78
N ILE A 764 -2.78 10.85 -21.97
CA ILE A 764 -1.46 10.39 -22.44
C ILE A 764 -0.81 11.36 -23.42
N GLY A 765 -1.48 12.47 -23.76
CA GLY A 765 -1.00 13.45 -24.73
C GLY A 765 -1.23 13.03 -26.18
N ASP A 766 -2.41 12.52 -26.50
CA ASP A 766 -2.83 12.23 -27.87
C ASP A 766 -4.13 12.99 -28.24
N PRO A 767 -4.06 14.12 -28.98
CA PRO A 767 -2.84 14.80 -29.44
C PRO A 767 -2.09 15.47 -28.27
N PRO A 768 -0.78 15.75 -28.43
CA PRO A 768 0.01 16.42 -27.41
C PRO A 768 -0.34 17.90 -27.30
N LEU A 769 -0.09 18.49 -26.13
CA LEU A 769 -0.21 19.94 -25.96
C LEU A 769 0.80 20.67 -26.87
N GLU A 770 0.39 21.79 -27.45
CA GLU A 770 1.24 22.61 -28.33
C GLU A 770 2.16 23.56 -27.54
N LYS A 771 1.83 23.83 -26.28
CA LYS A 771 2.47 24.85 -25.44
C LYS A 771 2.65 24.37 -24.00
N GLY A 772 3.48 25.07 -23.24
CA GLY A 772 3.70 24.80 -21.82
C GLY A 772 4.71 23.70 -21.48
N PRO A 773 4.84 23.35 -20.19
CA PRO A 773 5.84 22.39 -19.70
C PRO A 773 5.69 20.97 -20.26
N LEU A 774 4.49 20.65 -20.77
CA LEU A 774 4.16 19.35 -21.35
C LEU A 774 4.09 19.39 -22.88
N LYS A 775 4.57 20.47 -23.52
CA LYS A 775 4.59 20.61 -24.98
C LYS A 775 5.19 19.38 -25.65
N GLY A 776 4.48 18.82 -26.63
CA GLY A 776 4.95 17.71 -27.46
C GLY A 776 5.10 16.37 -26.72
N LYS A 777 4.64 16.26 -25.47
CA LYS A 777 4.73 14.99 -24.72
C LYS A 777 3.56 14.08 -25.06
N LYS A 778 3.89 12.92 -25.61
CA LYS A 778 3.00 11.76 -25.77
C LYS A 778 3.63 10.56 -25.05
N ILE A 779 2.87 9.87 -24.21
CA ILE A 779 3.39 8.77 -23.38
C ILE A 779 2.92 7.42 -23.93
N ASP A 780 3.88 6.54 -24.21
CA ASP A 780 3.63 5.14 -24.54
C ASP A 780 3.49 4.32 -23.24
N VAL A 781 2.28 4.36 -22.68
CA VAL A 781 1.94 3.64 -21.46
C VAL A 781 1.90 2.12 -21.67
N GLU A 782 1.66 1.65 -22.89
CA GLU A 782 1.63 0.22 -23.22
C GLU A 782 2.99 -0.43 -23.05
N LYS A 783 4.03 0.21 -23.58
CA LYS A 783 5.40 -0.25 -23.40
C LYS A 783 5.80 -0.32 -21.93
N MET A 784 5.34 0.62 -21.11
CA MET A 784 5.60 0.62 -19.67
C MET A 784 4.84 -0.50 -18.95
N ALA A 785 3.58 -0.73 -19.32
CA ALA A 785 2.74 -1.79 -18.74
C ALA A 785 3.30 -3.18 -19.02
N LYS A 786 3.72 -3.47 -20.26
CA LYS A 786 4.35 -4.76 -20.62
C LYS A 786 5.60 -5.04 -19.77
N ALA A 787 6.45 -4.03 -19.60
CA ALA A 787 7.66 -4.18 -18.77
C ALA A 787 7.33 -4.40 -17.29
N TYR A 788 6.31 -3.71 -16.76
CA TYR A 788 5.82 -3.89 -15.40
C TYR A 788 5.26 -5.31 -15.18
N TYR A 789 4.37 -5.78 -16.06
CA TYR A 789 3.78 -7.12 -15.99
C TYR A 789 4.80 -8.24 -16.07
N ALA A 790 5.75 -8.16 -17.01
CA ALA A 790 6.84 -9.12 -17.07
C ALA A 790 7.64 -9.20 -15.75
N THR A 791 7.82 -8.08 -15.06
CA THR A 791 8.60 -8.01 -13.81
C THR A 791 7.88 -8.64 -12.61
N ILE A 792 6.56 -8.53 -12.56
CA ILE A 792 5.74 -9.12 -11.48
C ILE A 792 5.18 -10.50 -11.84
N GLY A 793 5.62 -11.07 -12.97
CA GLY A 793 5.27 -12.40 -13.44
C GLY A 793 3.83 -12.53 -13.93
N PHE A 794 3.31 -11.49 -14.60
CA PHE A 794 2.01 -11.48 -15.26
C PHE A 794 2.20 -11.61 -16.78
N SER A 795 1.17 -12.08 -17.47
CA SER A 795 1.13 -12.07 -18.94
C SER A 795 1.01 -10.65 -19.50
N GLU A 796 1.15 -10.47 -20.81
CA GLU A 796 0.98 -9.16 -21.45
C GLU A 796 -0.43 -8.58 -21.25
N SER A 797 -1.43 -9.45 -21.05
CA SER A 797 -2.81 -9.07 -20.72
C SER A 797 -2.99 -8.59 -19.27
N GLY A 798 -1.93 -8.61 -18.45
CA GLY A 798 -1.99 -8.29 -17.04
C GLY A 798 -2.54 -9.41 -16.15
N VAL A 799 -2.85 -10.59 -16.70
CA VAL A 799 -3.29 -11.76 -15.92
C VAL A 799 -2.07 -12.41 -15.25
N PRO A 800 -2.08 -12.62 -13.92
CA PRO A 800 -1.03 -13.36 -13.22
C PRO A 800 -0.80 -14.76 -13.78
N THR A 801 0.46 -15.17 -13.93
CA THR A 801 0.77 -16.53 -14.40
C THR A 801 0.58 -17.57 -13.28
N GLU A 802 0.30 -18.81 -13.65
CA GLU A 802 0.19 -19.93 -12.70
C GLU A 802 1.46 -20.07 -11.84
N THR A 803 2.64 -19.95 -12.45
CA THR A 803 3.93 -19.95 -11.73
C THR A 803 3.99 -18.86 -10.67
N THR A 804 3.54 -17.65 -10.98
CA THR A 804 3.47 -16.55 -10.01
C THR A 804 2.50 -16.85 -8.88
N LEU A 805 1.32 -17.40 -9.18
CA LEU A 805 0.34 -17.78 -8.16
C LEU A 805 0.92 -18.82 -7.19
N LYS A 806 1.56 -19.89 -7.70
CA LYS A 806 2.24 -20.91 -6.88
C LYS A 806 3.35 -20.30 -6.03
N ASN A 807 4.20 -19.46 -6.62
CA ASN A 807 5.30 -18.79 -5.90
C ASN A 807 4.83 -17.88 -4.75
N LEU A 808 3.61 -17.37 -4.84
CA LEU A 808 2.98 -16.50 -3.86
C LEU A 808 2.04 -17.23 -2.90
N GLU A 809 1.93 -18.56 -2.99
CA GLU A 809 1.04 -19.39 -2.16
C GLU A 809 -0.44 -19.00 -2.36
N LEU A 810 -0.80 -18.76 -3.64
CA LEU A 810 -2.13 -18.37 -4.12
C LEU A 810 -2.75 -19.47 -4.99
N ASP A 811 -2.48 -20.74 -4.69
CA ASP A 811 -2.94 -21.91 -5.46
C ASP A 811 -4.47 -21.94 -5.61
N PHE A 812 -5.20 -21.43 -4.60
CA PHE A 812 -6.65 -21.32 -4.62
C PHE A 812 -7.20 -20.41 -5.73
N CYS A 813 -6.37 -19.55 -6.32
CA CYS A 813 -6.71 -18.71 -7.47
C CYS A 813 -6.58 -19.43 -8.82
N ILE A 814 -5.83 -20.53 -8.89
CA ILE A 814 -5.54 -21.23 -10.16
C ILE A 814 -6.82 -21.72 -10.83
N LYS A 815 -7.81 -22.14 -10.04
CA LYS A 815 -9.13 -22.56 -10.53
C LYS A 815 -9.86 -21.50 -11.35
N ASP A 816 -9.51 -20.23 -11.17
CA ASP A 816 -10.15 -19.11 -11.88
C ASP A 816 -9.40 -18.74 -13.16
N LEU A 817 -8.17 -19.23 -13.40
CA LEU A 817 -7.40 -18.95 -14.63
C LEU A 817 -8.14 -19.30 -15.92
N PRO A 818 -8.90 -20.42 -16.02
CA PRO A 818 -9.68 -20.70 -17.23
C PRO A 818 -10.74 -19.64 -17.55
N ASN A 819 -11.21 -18.90 -16.54
CA ASN A 819 -12.17 -17.80 -16.72
C ASN A 819 -11.49 -16.48 -17.10
N CYS A 820 -10.17 -16.38 -16.95
CA CYS A 820 -9.39 -15.20 -17.30
C CYS A 820 -9.21 -15.13 -18.83
N THR A 821 -10.28 -14.76 -19.53
CA THR A 821 -10.22 -14.47 -20.96
C THR A 821 -9.76 -13.01 -21.19
N GLY A 822 -9.40 -12.66 -22.42
CA GLY A 822 -9.09 -11.27 -22.78
C GLY A 822 -7.67 -11.05 -23.28
N ARG A 823 -7.57 -10.38 -24.44
CA ARG A 823 -6.35 -9.71 -24.86
C ARG A 823 -6.33 -8.33 -24.20
N PRO A 824 -5.17 -7.75 -23.87
CA PRO A 824 -5.15 -6.33 -23.59
C PRO A 824 -5.59 -5.63 -24.87
N ASN A 825 -6.85 -5.20 -24.94
CA ASN A 825 -7.22 -4.17 -25.91
C ASN A 825 -6.28 -2.98 -25.69
N LEU A 826 -6.03 -2.22 -26.74
CA LEU A 826 -5.17 -1.03 -26.70
C LEU A 826 -5.44 -0.25 -25.41
N ILE A 827 -4.37 0.16 -24.72
CA ILE A 827 -4.48 0.88 -23.43
C ILE A 827 -5.32 2.17 -23.58
N ILE A 828 -5.41 2.64 -24.81
CA ILE A 828 -6.18 3.78 -25.26
C ILE A 828 -7.43 3.26 -25.95
N ASN A 829 -8.59 3.72 -25.49
CA ASN A 829 -9.86 3.26 -26.03
C ASN A 829 -10.01 3.63 -27.52
N GLU A 830 -10.16 2.61 -28.39
CA GLU A 830 -10.48 2.82 -29.81
C GLU A 830 -11.94 3.21 -30.02
N SER A 831 -12.82 3.04 -29.03
CA SER A 831 -14.22 3.47 -29.14
C SER A 831 -14.38 5.00 -29.22
N ILE A 832 -13.30 5.77 -29.03
CA ILE A 832 -13.21 7.21 -29.33
C ILE A 832 -12.72 7.43 -30.78
N LYS A 833 -13.07 6.53 -31.70
CA LYS A 833 -12.80 6.65 -33.15
C LYS A 833 -14.09 6.57 -33.99
N ALA A 834 -15.26 6.61 -33.37
CA ALA A 834 -16.55 6.69 -34.06
C ALA A 834 -17.03 8.14 -34.09
#